data_AF-K0R5L5-F1
#
_entry.id   AF-K0R5L5-F1
#
_cell.length_a   1.000
_cell.length_b   1.000
_cell.length_c   1.000
_cell.angle_alpha   90.00
_cell.angle_beta   90.00
_cell.angle_gamma   90.00
#
_symmetry.space_group_name_H-M   'P 1'
#
loop_
_entity.id
_entity.type
_entity.pdbx_description
1 polymer ?
#
loop_
_entity_poly.entity_id
_entity_poly.type
_entity_poly.pdbx_seq_one_letter_code
_entity_poly.pdbx_strand_id
1 'polypeptide(L)'
;MVDLTICLLCSGKGAEAQSYRPNLDESQWWGRRDALVRCAAASLYGPRNAKQRPDRIELYLLFDEDGCVMRMQSPPLGLHQEDVPTERRIVSMWRAAATEAGRSQKSAGFGFGRNLSDRRPEAVTCIREPWTYASRNDASGNEEGSLTASSTATAVDIAFDMSRLESKRDILEHIQQRCPLDFLRKHRLNSGTDVVLRKTNRAKLLAAWEDWVGSVGGGNANYSRQLSTQDQKRAVAEENTEDTFRAILLDRFKGSEKDVRTSEDPTAPPQVMAAVLHESMDNELPCWEGAKDEAVGPARLCLFLGAVRDMTNEESAMLTRVCSALNMPLLSFRLGPVPEFTSKILSVVTFHNAVGVLGSAVWQMWKRKQNTTETDREANMAVVGRRLLHVICDIPMSSAALTHDLAARSRTLWCVVRLCVCALWRSKLASSSVSTETSPTALENTLSFVFEDGIILTLDQEDLVKTLAEKHQAAPSEHQILVALCQKRDEVVGENNKPSMKRFLKKSIKDWRNRYPQNSSCYCLHISKQNKRTEKPSLIDCIYSNQSVAQRSTSANALIFAHLAIRNDTSVESDNCKYASVFEKLGVPVFTSNIIQDDSLNQDAEASAITMLQHFEYQQRLLPAIYACVGPETYERKKQQKREGRKSKKKKESAKKRKE
;
A
#
# COMPACT_ATOMS: atom_id res chain seq x y z
N MET A 1 -10.27 1.82 19.09
CA MET A 1 -9.85 2.49 17.84
C MET A 1 -8.91 3.61 18.21
N VAL A 2 -7.82 3.77 17.46
CA VAL A 2 -6.78 4.75 17.74
C VAL A 2 -6.85 5.91 16.74
N ASP A 3 -6.53 7.12 17.17
CA ASP A 3 -6.31 8.25 16.28
C ASP A 3 -5.02 7.99 15.49
N LEU A 4 -5.14 7.84 14.18
CA LEU A 4 -4.07 7.36 13.33
C LEU A 4 -3.46 8.52 12.55
N THR A 5 -2.18 8.79 12.80
CA THR A 5 -1.37 9.70 12.00
C THR A 5 -0.40 8.88 11.16
N ILE A 6 -0.41 9.10 9.85
CA ILE A 6 0.50 8.45 8.91
C ILE A 6 1.44 9.51 8.36
N CYS A 7 2.75 9.32 8.49
CA CYS A 7 3.77 10.18 7.93
C CYS A 7 4.55 9.41 6.86
N LEU A 8 4.44 9.86 5.62
CA LEU A 8 5.12 9.32 4.46
C LEU A 8 6.34 10.18 4.12
N LEU A 9 7.50 9.54 4.10
CA LEU A 9 8.76 10.16 3.68
C LEU A 9 8.82 10.11 2.15
N CYS A 10 8.82 11.30 1.55
CA CYS A 10 8.69 11.52 0.12
C CYS A 10 9.97 12.16 -0.43
N SER A 11 10.31 11.78 -1.67
CA SER A 11 11.35 12.50 -2.41
C SER A 11 10.78 13.63 -3.25
N GLY A 12 11.59 14.68 -3.42
CA GLY A 12 11.27 15.81 -4.29
C GLY A 12 10.81 17.03 -3.50
N LYS A 13 10.22 17.99 -4.21
CA LYS A 13 9.71 19.24 -3.65
C LYS A 13 8.20 19.20 -3.48
N GLY A 14 7.73 19.41 -2.25
CA GLY A 14 6.30 19.49 -1.93
C GLY A 14 5.71 20.90 -2.15
N ALA A 15 6.57 21.91 -2.05
CA ALA A 15 6.16 23.30 -2.01
C ALA A 15 5.89 23.89 -3.41
N GLU A 16 6.38 23.25 -4.47
CA GLU A 16 6.40 23.81 -5.81
C GLU A 16 5.05 23.61 -6.53
N ALA A 17 4.12 24.57 -6.42
CA ALA A 17 2.79 24.46 -7.01
C ALA A 17 2.78 24.09 -8.51
N GLN A 18 3.73 24.59 -9.31
CA GLN A 18 3.78 24.33 -10.77
C GLN A 18 4.21 22.91 -11.12
N SER A 19 4.81 22.20 -10.17
CA SER A 19 5.12 20.80 -10.35
C SER A 19 3.82 19.98 -10.39
N TYR A 20 2.74 20.37 -9.69
CA TYR A 20 1.47 19.65 -9.65
C TYR A 20 0.60 19.97 -10.89
N ARG A 21 0.54 19.01 -11.82
CA ARG A 21 -0.13 19.16 -13.12
C ARG A 21 -1.35 18.23 -13.27
N PRO A 22 -2.49 18.53 -12.62
CA PRO A 22 -3.64 17.62 -12.55
C PRO A 22 -4.33 17.30 -13.89
N ASN A 23 -4.02 18.05 -14.95
CA ASN A 23 -4.55 17.79 -16.30
C ASN A 23 -3.50 17.12 -17.22
N LEU A 24 -2.35 16.70 -16.68
CA LEU A 24 -1.24 16.07 -17.41
C LEU A 24 -0.84 14.77 -16.70
N ASP A 25 -1.78 13.84 -16.56
CA ASP A 25 -1.61 12.54 -15.89
C ASP A 25 -0.46 11.70 -16.50
N GLU A 26 -0.14 11.92 -17.77
CA GLU A 26 1.03 11.33 -18.45
C GLU A 26 2.36 11.74 -17.83
N SER A 27 2.40 12.82 -17.05
CA SER A 27 3.60 13.37 -16.40
C SER A 27 3.65 13.12 -14.89
N GLN A 28 2.65 12.47 -14.30
CA GLN A 28 2.61 12.28 -12.84
C GLN A 28 3.52 11.15 -12.34
N TRP A 29 4.06 10.34 -13.25
CA TRP A 29 5.09 9.34 -12.90
C TRP A 29 6.43 9.98 -12.53
N TRP A 30 6.68 11.24 -12.94
CA TRP A 30 7.84 12.01 -12.49
C TRP A 30 7.68 12.31 -10.99
N GLY A 31 8.60 11.78 -10.17
CA GLY A 31 8.48 11.85 -8.71
C GLY A 31 7.43 10.90 -8.11
N ARG A 32 6.89 9.96 -8.90
CA ARG A 32 6.05 8.84 -8.42
C ARG A 32 4.81 9.28 -7.65
N ARG A 33 4.20 10.39 -8.10
CA ARG A 33 3.05 11.01 -7.44
C ARG A 33 1.80 10.17 -7.55
N ASP A 34 1.70 9.38 -8.62
CA ASP A 34 0.69 8.34 -8.78
C ASP A 34 0.68 7.37 -7.57
N ALA A 35 1.85 7.01 -7.03
CA ALA A 35 1.96 6.16 -5.85
C ALA A 35 1.51 6.91 -4.58
N LEU A 36 1.89 8.18 -4.42
CA LEU A 36 1.47 9.02 -3.30
C LEU A 36 -0.05 9.26 -3.30
N VAL A 37 -0.66 9.47 -4.47
CA VAL A 37 -2.11 9.61 -4.65
C VAL A 37 -2.80 8.35 -4.17
N ARG A 38 -2.30 7.17 -4.55
CA ARG A 38 -2.84 5.89 -4.08
C ARG A 38 -2.68 5.71 -2.57
N CYS A 39 -1.60 6.21 -1.98
CA CYS A 39 -1.42 6.22 -0.53
C CYS A 39 -2.44 7.14 0.16
N ALA A 40 -2.68 8.33 -0.39
CA ALA A 40 -3.72 9.24 0.08
C ALA A 40 -5.12 8.62 -0.05
N ALA A 41 -5.44 7.97 -1.17
CA ALA A 41 -6.70 7.24 -1.35
C ALA A 41 -6.86 6.11 -0.32
N ALA A 42 -5.86 5.25 -0.16
CA ALA A 42 -5.91 4.11 0.76
C ALA A 42 -6.05 4.51 2.24
N SER A 43 -5.41 5.62 2.63
CA SER A 43 -5.43 6.12 4.01
C SER A 43 -6.66 6.98 4.32
N LEU A 44 -6.97 7.93 3.44
CA LEU A 44 -7.99 8.96 3.65
C LEU A 44 -9.34 8.64 3.00
N TYR A 45 -9.47 7.55 2.26
CA TYR A 45 -10.73 7.14 1.64
C TYR A 45 -10.97 5.62 1.75
N GLY A 46 -10.06 4.92 2.43
CA GLY A 46 -10.15 3.50 2.73
C GLY A 46 -11.13 3.17 3.87
N PRO A 47 -11.08 1.93 4.40
CA PRO A 47 -12.04 1.41 5.36
C PRO A 47 -12.10 2.24 6.64
N ARG A 48 -13.32 2.54 7.08
CA ARG A 48 -13.61 3.24 8.34
C ARG A 48 -14.76 2.60 9.08
N ASN A 49 -14.78 2.85 10.38
CA ASN A 49 -15.91 2.50 11.22
C ASN A 49 -16.87 3.69 11.30
N ALA A 50 -18.19 3.48 11.19
CA ALA A 50 -19.19 4.54 11.38
C ALA A 50 -19.05 5.26 12.73
N LYS A 51 -18.56 4.54 13.75
CA LYS A 51 -18.29 5.08 15.09
C LYS A 51 -17.01 5.92 15.15
N GLN A 52 -16.18 5.89 14.11
CA GLN A 52 -14.93 6.65 14.05
C GLN A 52 -15.25 8.09 13.67
N ARG A 53 -14.75 9.05 14.44
CA ARG A 53 -14.85 10.46 14.05
C ARG A 53 -14.00 10.70 12.79
N PRO A 54 -14.45 11.57 11.87
CA PRO A 54 -13.73 11.81 10.62
C PRO A 54 -12.35 12.43 10.81
N ASP A 55 -12.07 13.10 11.93
CA ASP A 55 -10.79 13.73 12.23
C ASP A 55 -9.73 12.76 12.78
N ARG A 56 -10.00 11.45 12.78
CA ARG A 56 -9.14 10.42 13.39
C ARG A 56 -8.11 9.78 12.46
N ILE A 57 -8.07 10.14 11.18
CA ILE A 57 -7.01 9.70 10.27
C ILE A 57 -6.40 10.92 9.59
N GLU A 58 -5.10 11.07 9.75
CA GLU A 58 -4.32 12.16 9.16
C GLU A 58 -3.17 11.57 8.36
N LEU A 59 -2.86 12.20 7.23
CA LEU A 59 -1.74 11.85 6.37
C LEU A 59 -0.82 13.06 6.21
N TYR A 60 0.47 12.87 6.46
CA TYR A 60 1.54 13.83 6.25
C TYR A 60 2.43 13.29 5.13
N LEU A 61 2.67 14.11 4.12
CA LEU A 61 3.70 13.86 3.12
C LEU A 61 4.86 14.82 3.42
N LEU A 62 5.99 14.28 3.90
CA LEU A 62 7.19 15.05 4.22
C LEU A 62 8.17 14.93 3.05
N PHE A 63 8.49 16.05 2.41
CA PHE A 63 9.34 16.11 1.22
C PHE A 63 10.79 16.46 1.59
N ASP A 64 11.73 15.62 1.13
CA ASP A 64 13.15 15.73 1.49
C ASP A 64 13.91 16.90 0.85
N GLU A 65 13.52 17.37 -0.34
CA GLU A 65 14.29 18.42 -1.04
C GLU A 65 13.99 19.83 -0.52
N ASP A 66 12.81 20.07 0.05
CA ASP A 66 12.39 21.40 0.51
C ASP A 66 11.80 21.41 1.93
N GLY A 67 11.82 20.27 2.65
CA GLY A 67 11.27 20.13 4.00
C GLY A 67 9.76 20.36 4.08
N CYS A 68 9.07 20.44 2.93
CA CYS A 68 7.67 20.77 2.89
C CYS A 68 6.82 19.63 3.45
N VAL A 69 5.80 19.99 4.24
CA VAL A 69 4.83 19.05 4.79
C VAL A 69 3.47 19.30 4.16
N MET A 70 2.92 18.30 3.49
CA MET A 70 1.52 18.32 3.06
C MET A 70 0.69 17.50 4.04
N ARG A 71 -0.09 18.19 4.87
CA ARG A 71 -1.01 17.58 5.81
C ARG A 71 -2.39 17.45 5.17
N MET A 72 -2.93 16.25 5.23
CA MET A 72 -4.26 15.92 4.72
C MET A 72 -5.07 15.27 5.84
N GLN A 73 -6.33 15.64 5.93
CA GLN A 73 -7.25 15.03 6.88
C GLN A 73 -8.27 14.16 6.16
N SER A 74 -8.63 13.08 6.83
CA SER A 74 -9.75 12.25 6.47
C SER A 74 -11.00 13.13 6.30
N PRO A 75 -11.67 13.05 5.15
CA PRO A 75 -12.79 13.93 4.90
C PRO A 75 -14.03 13.42 5.70
N PRO A 76 -14.99 14.29 6.07
CA PRO A 76 -16.16 13.90 6.85
C PRO A 76 -16.90 12.67 6.32
N LEU A 77 -17.39 11.84 7.25
CA LEU A 77 -18.23 10.69 6.90
C LEU A 77 -19.52 11.19 6.23
N GLY A 78 -19.93 10.54 5.13
CA GLY A 78 -21.16 10.87 4.40
C GLY A 78 -21.00 11.98 3.36
N LEU A 79 -19.76 12.30 2.95
CA LEU A 79 -19.53 13.23 1.84
C LEU A 79 -20.16 12.77 0.54
N HIS A 80 -20.52 13.77 -0.27
CA HIS A 80 -21.15 13.59 -1.56
C HIS A 80 -20.28 12.73 -2.49
N GLN A 81 -20.99 11.93 -3.29
CA GLN A 81 -20.50 11.02 -4.31
C GLN A 81 -19.50 11.64 -5.30
N GLU A 82 -19.50 12.97 -5.43
CA GLU A 82 -18.59 13.75 -6.28
C GLU A 82 -17.14 13.80 -5.75
N ASP A 83 -16.89 13.47 -4.48
CA ASP A 83 -15.55 13.47 -3.88
C ASP A 83 -14.78 12.15 -4.12
N VAL A 84 -14.78 11.68 -5.37
CA VAL A 84 -13.95 10.53 -5.76
C VAL A 84 -12.47 10.93 -5.70
N PRO A 85 -11.61 10.17 -5.00
CA PRO A 85 -10.19 10.47 -4.86
C PRO A 85 -9.39 10.06 -6.12
N THR A 86 -9.79 10.60 -7.28
CA THR A 86 -9.06 10.45 -8.54
C THR A 86 -7.69 11.10 -8.46
N GLU A 87 -6.76 10.65 -9.32
CA GLU A 87 -5.41 11.21 -9.38
C GLU A 87 -5.44 12.72 -9.63
N ARG A 88 -6.20 13.12 -10.66
CA ARG A 88 -6.47 14.51 -11.00
C ARG A 88 -7.00 15.32 -9.80
N ARG A 89 -7.93 14.78 -9.02
CA ARG A 89 -8.53 15.49 -7.87
C ARG A 89 -7.51 15.69 -6.76
N ILE A 90 -6.83 14.64 -6.32
CA ILE A 90 -5.84 14.73 -5.23
C ILE A 90 -4.69 15.68 -5.63
N VAL A 91 -4.16 15.56 -6.86
CA VAL A 91 -3.11 16.45 -7.36
C VAL A 91 -3.60 17.91 -7.46
N SER A 92 -4.87 18.14 -7.77
CA SER A 92 -5.45 19.49 -7.76
C SER A 92 -5.48 20.09 -6.35
N MET A 93 -5.85 19.29 -5.34
CA MET A 93 -5.85 19.71 -3.93
C MET A 93 -4.42 20.05 -3.47
N TRP A 94 -3.45 19.22 -3.83
CA TRP A 94 -2.03 19.45 -3.57
C TRP A 94 -1.53 20.74 -4.20
N ARG A 95 -1.87 20.99 -5.47
CA ARG A 95 -1.54 22.23 -6.18
C ARG A 95 -2.10 23.46 -5.47
N ALA A 96 -3.37 23.39 -5.07
CA ALA A 96 -4.06 24.48 -4.39
C ALA A 96 -3.37 24.80 -3.06
N ALA A 97 -3.10 23.78 -2.23
CA ALA A 97 -2.41 23.93 -0.97
C ALA A 97 -1.00 24.52 -1.14
N ALA A 98 -0.20 24.01 -2.08
CA ALA A 98 1.13 24.54 -2.37
C ALA A 98 1.10 25.99 -2.88
N THR A 99 0.07 26.37 -3.64
CA THR A 99 -0.13 27.76 -4.10
C THR A 99 -0.42 28.69 -2.93
N GLU A 100 -1.29 28.28 -2.01
CA GLU A 100 -1.66 29.07 -0.83
C GLU A 100 -0.48 29.23 0.14
N ALA A 101 0.31 28.16 0.33
CA ALA A 101 1.55 28.21 1.11
C ALA A 101 2.55 29.22 0.51
N GLY A 102 2.70 29.23 -0.82
CA GLY A 102 3.55 30.19 -1.53
C GLY A 102 3.05 31.64 -1.47
N ARG A 103 1.74 31.87 -1.30
CA ARG A 103 1.16 33.21 -1.08
C ARG A 103 1.42 33.71 0.34
N SER A 104 1.23 32.84 1.32
CA SER A 104 1.37 33.18 2.75
C SER A 104 2.78 33.65 3.10
N GLN A 105 3.82 33.07 2.48
CA GLN A 105 5.21 33.52 2.65
C GLN A 105 5.45 34.94 2.14
N LYS A 106 4.77 35.35 1.06
CA LYS A 106 4.91 36.71 0.51
C LYS A 106 4.24 37.75 1.40
N SER A 107 3.19 37.39 2.14
CA SER A 107 2.47 38.30 3.04
C SER A 107 3.04 38.35 4.47
N ALA A 108 3.76 37.31 4.91
CA ALA A 108 4.38 37.25 6.24
C ALA A 108 5.46 38.33 6.47
N GLY A 109 5.95 38.99 5.42
CA GLY A 109 6.83 40.16 5.52
C GLY A 109 6.20 41.40 6.20
N PHE A 110 4.92 41.37 6.59
CA PHE A 110 4.23 42.52 7.20
C PHE A 110 3.34 42.23 8.42
N GLY A 111 3.42 41.04 9.05
CA GLY A 111 2.72 40.82 10.33
C GLY A 111 2.70 39.37 10.80
N PHE A 112 3.53 39.06 11.81
CA PHE A 112 3.50 37.80 12.55
C PHE A 112 2.30 37.76 13.52
N GLY A 113 1.50 36.70 13.49
CA GLY A 113 0.57 36.39 14.59
C GLY A 113 -0.90 36.10 14.25
N ARG A 114 -1.20 35.43 13.14
CA ARG A 114 -2.54 34.81 13.01
C ARG A 114 -2.48 33.32 13.37
N ASN A 115 -3.16 32.97 14.46
CA ASN A 115 -3.34 31.60 14.91
C ASN A 115 -4.03 30.76 13.82
N LEU A 116 -3.37 29.66 13.41
CA LEU A 116 -3.90 28.65 12.48
C LEU A 116 -5.18 27.97 13.01
N SER A 117 -5.51 28.12 14.29
CA SER A 117 -6.69 27.52 14.92
C SER A 117 -8.03 28.10 14.47
N ASP A 118 -8.07 29.30 13.87
CA ASP A 118 -9.32 29.99 13.49
C ASP A 118 -9.76 29.75 12.04
N ARG A 119 -8.93 29.13 11.18
CA ARG A 119 -9.36 28.73 9.84
C ARG A 119 -10.14 27.43 9.94
N ARG A 120 -11.27 27.33 9.22
CA ARG A 120 -11.93 26.03 8.99
C ARG A 120 -10.85 25.07 8.47
N PRO A 121 -10.72 23.86 9.04
CA PRO A 121 -9.69 22.92 8.62
C PRO A 121 -9.90 22.62 7.14
N GLU A 122 -9.02 23.14 6.29
CA GLU A 122 -8.97 22.75 4.89
C GLU A 122 -8.58 21.27 4.84
N ALA A 123 -9.21 20.50 3.95
CA ALA A 123 -8.96 19.06 3.83
C ALA A 123 -7.48 18.75 3.52
N VAL A 124 -6.77 19.70 2.90
CA VAL A 124 -5.35 19.62 2.57
C VAL A 124 -4.70 20.97 2.86
N THR A 125 -3.63 20.95 3.64
CA THR A 125 -2.81 22.11 3.94
C THR A 125 -1.35 21.81 3.59
N CYS A 126 -0.63 22.84 3.15
CA CYS A 126 0.79 22.74 2.79
C CYS A 126 1.57 23.69 3.70
N ILE A 127 2.58 23.17 4.37
CA ILE A 127 3.38 23.88 5.36
C ILE A 127 4.81 23.89 4.85
N ARG A 128 5.35 25.09 4.61
CA ARG A 128 6.69 25.32 4.02
C ARG A 128 7.77 25.65 5.04
N GLU A 129 7.38 26.14 6.22
CA GLU A 129 8.34 26.50 7.26
C GLU A 129 8.60 25.26 8.12
N PRO A 130 9.85 25.04 8.59
CA PRO A 130 10.03 24.16 9.74
C PRO A 130 9.05 24.64 10.80
N TRP A 131 8.34 23.70 11.41
CA TRP A 131 7.52 24.03 12.57
C TRP A 131 8.47 24.53 13.65
N THR A 132 8.80 25.82 13.61
CA THR A 132 9.37 26.50 14.75
C THR A 132 8.26 26.49 15.76
N TYR A 133 8.29 25.48 16.63
CA TYR A 133 7.58 25.53 17.88
C TYR A 133 7.93 26.90 18.43
N ALA A 134 6.92 27.77 18.59
CA ALA A 134 7.13 29.06 19.22
C ALA A 134 7.49 28.76 20.68
N SER A 135 8.75 28.40 20.91
CA SER A 135 9.38 28.36 22.22
C SER A 135 9.18 29.75 22.76
N ARG A 136 8.16 29.90 23.60
CA ARG A 136 8.13 30.98 24.57
C ARG A 136 9.44 30.86 25.32
N ASN A 137 10.32 31.82 25.05
CA ASN A 137 11.61 32.06 25.67
C ASN A 137 11.75 31.38 27.03
N ASP A 138 12.60 30.36 27.10
CA ASP A 138 13.44 30.08 28.27
C ASP A 138 14.83 29.77 27.72
N ALA A 139 15.60 30.85 27.56
CA ALA A 139 16.99 30.81 27.17
C ALA A 139 17.86 30.53 28.40
N SER A 140 18.71 29.51 28.35
CA SER A 140 20.13 29.57 28.74
C SER A 140 20.74 28.18 28.79
N GLY A 141 21.78 27.93 27.99
CA GLY A 141 22.60 26.73 28.09
C GLY A 141 23.61 26.66 26.96
N ASN A 142 24.74 27.35 27.13
CA ASN A 142 25.93 27.19 26.29
C ASN A 142 26.60 25.84 26.59
N GLU A 143 26.65 24.94 25.61
CA GLU A 143 27.66 23.88 25.57
C GLU A 143 28.17 23.71 24.13
N GLU A 144 29.44 24.06 23.91
CA GLU A 144 30.18 23.75 22.69
C GLU A 144 30.69 22.31 22.76
N GLY A 145 30.05 21.40 22.03
CA GLY A 145 30.51 20.02 21.82
C GLY A 145 31.04 19.84 20.39
N SER A 146 32.37 19.79 20.23
CA SER A 146 33.03 19.49 18.96
C SER A 146 32.93 18.00 18.63
N LEU A 147 32.21 17.66 17.56
CA LEU A 147 32.14 16.30 17.00
C LEU A 147 32.79 16.29 15.61
N THR A 148 33.95 15.65 15.51
CA THR A 148 34.64 15.37 14.26
C THR A 148 34.04 14.13 13.60
N ALA A 149 33.26 14.32 12.52
CA ALA A 149 32.79 13.23 11.67
C ALA A 149 33.90 12.79 10.70
N SER A 150 34.28 11.52 10.78
CA SER A 150 35.22 10.87 9.86
C SER A 150 34.50 10.48 8.58
N SER A 151 34.78 11.18 7.46
CA SER A 151 34.44 10.69 6.12
C SER A 151 35.67 10.06 5.49
N THR A 152 35.70 8.74 5.43
CA THR A 152 36.77 7.97 4.78
C THR A 152 36.35 7.64 3.35
N ALA A 153 36.49 8.62 2.45
CA ALA A 153 36.82 8.29 1.07
C ALA A 153 38.35 8.22 1.01
N THR A 154 38.91 7.02 1.07
CA THR A 154 40.37 6.84 0.98
C THR A 154 40.85 7.35 -0.37
N ALA A 155 41.88 8.20 -0.37
CA ALA A 155 42.51 8.81 -1.56
C ALA A 155 42.92 7.81 -2.66
N VAL A 156 42.93 6.52 -2.35
CA VAL A 156 43.23 5.39 -3.25
C VAL A 156 42.13 5.18 -4.31
N ASP A 157 40.87 5.57 -4.06
CA ASP A 157 39.76 5.31 -4.99
C ASP A 157 39.57 6.36 -6.10
N ILE A 158 40.15 7.56 -5.94
CA ILE A 158 39.98 8.68 -6.89
C ILE A 158 40.85 8.48 -8.15
N ALA A 159 41.89 7.63 -8.07
CA ALA A 159 42.83 7.36 -9.16
C ALA A 159 42.42 6.16 -10.04
N PHE A 160 41.17 5.67 -9.96
CA PHE A 160 40.73 4.56 -10.79
C PHE A 160 40.63 4.98 -12.27
N ASP A 161 41.48 4.39 -13.10
CA ASP A 161 41.48 4.61 -14.54
C ASP A 161 40.33 3.84 -15.21
N MET A 162 39.29 4.57 -15.59
CA MET A 162 38.11 4.04 -16.28
C MET A 162 38.41 3.48 -17.66
N SER A 163 39.60 3.75 -18.23
CA SER A 163 40.01 3.17 -19.52
C SER A 163 40.10 1.64 -19.48
N ARG A 164 40.32 1.06 -18.29
CA ARG A 164 40.41 -0.39 -18.06
C ARG A 164 39.07 -1.13 -18.15
N LEU A 165 37.95 -0.41 -18.08
CA LEU A 165 36.63 -1.01 -18.21
C LEU A 165 36.28 -1.10 -19.70
N GLU A 166 36.22 -2.32 -20.25
CA GLU A 166 36.04 -2.55 -21.69
C GLU A 166 34.64 -2.17 -22.17
N SER A 167 33.61 -2.41 -21.36
CA SER A 167 32.23 -2.14 -21.76
C SER A 167 31.68 -0.82 -21.20
N LYS A 168 30.76 -0.24 -21.95
CA LYS A 168 29.98 0.93 -21.54
C LYS A 168 29.11 0.63 -20.30
N ARG A 169 28.69 -0.63 -20.12
CA ARG A 169 27.90 -1.09 -18.98
C ARG A 169 28.75 -1.03 -17.70
N ASP A 170 29.97 -1.56 -17.76
CA ASP A 170 30.87 -1.61 -16.60
C ASP A 170 31.21 -0.20 -16.11
N ILE A 171 31.45 0.74 -17.05
CA ILE A 171 31.66 2.16 -16.74
C ILE A 171 30.46 2.75 -15.99
N LEU A 172 29.25 2.51 -16.48
CA LEU A 172 28.04 3.04 -15.86
C LEU A 172 27.83 2.45 -14.47
N GLU A 173 27.98 1.13 -14.31
CA GLU A 173 27.83 0.45 -13.02
C GLU A 173 28.86 0.96 -12.02
N HIS A 174 30.10 1.17 -12.45
CA HIS A 174 31.14 1.76 -11.62
C HIS A 174 30.79 3.17 -11.14
N ILE A 175 30.29 4.04 -12.04
CA ILE A 175 29.82 5.39 -11.70
C ILE A 175 28.64 5.32 -10.72
N GLN A 176 27.65 4.46 -10.99
CA GLN A 176 26.46 4.32 -10.13
C GLN A 176 26.76 3.78 -8.73
N GLN A 177 27.80 2.94 -8.61
CA GLN A 177 28.23 2.39 -7.32
C GLN A 177 29.04 3.39 -6.49
N ARG A 178 29.76 4.32 -7.14
CA ARG A 178 30.75 5.18 -6.47
C ARG A 178 30.38 6.65 -6.36
N CYS A 179 29.49 7.14 -7.21
CA CYS A 179 29.04 8.53 -7.14
C CYS A 179 27.78 8.65 -6.27
N PRO A 180 27.64 9.74 -5.49
CA PRO A 180 26.44 10.00 -4.71
C PRO A 180 25.22 10.22 -5.62
N LEU A 181 24.03 9.96 -5.09
CA LEU A 181 22.78 10.00 -5.86
C LEU A 181 22.53 11.35 -6.55
N ASP A 182 22.90 12.46 -5.92
CA ASP A 182 22.73 13.80 -6.49
C ASP A 182 23.59 14.03 -7.74
N PHE A 183 24.83 13.50 -7.74
CA PHE A 183 25.68 13.51 -8.92
C PHE A 183 25.04 12.68 -10.06
N LEU A 184 24.53 11.49 -9.72
CA LEU A 184 23.83 10.63 -10.68
C LEU A 184 22.58 11.31 -11.24
N ARG A 185 21.81 12.04 -10.42
CA ARG A 185 20.65 12.82 -10.87
C ARG A 185 21.06 13.96 -11.81
N LYS A 186 22.10 14.74 -11.47
CA LYS A 186 22.66 15.82 -12.30
C LYS A 186 23.00 15.34 -13.71
N HIS A 187 23.65 14.17 -13.81
CA HIS A 187 24.07 13.58 -15.08
C HIS A 187 23.05 12.63 -15.72
N ARG A 188 21.85 12.52 -15.13
CA ARG A 188 20.76 11.60 -15.58
C ARG A 188 21.18 10.13 -15.65
N LEU A 189 22.05 9.72 -14.72
CA LEU A 189 22.57 8.37 -14.55
C LEU A 189 21.85 7.60 -13.43
N ASN A 190 20.86 8.18 -12.74
CA ASN A 190 20.15 7.52 -11.62
C ASN A 190 19.05 6.53 -12.04
N SER A 191 18.92 6.22 -13.34
CA SER A 191 17.97 5.24 -13.87
C SER A 191 18.61 3.84 -13.97
N GLY A 192 17.81 2.79 -14.18
CA GLY A 192 18.35 1.44 -14.37
C GLY A 192 19.35 1.36 -15.53
N THR A 193 20.37 0.50 -15.39
CA THR A 193 21.54 0.38 -16.29
C THR A 193 21.13 0.38 -17.76
N ASP A 194 20.17 -0.46 -18.15
CA ASP A 194 19.71 -0.58 -19.54
C ASP A 194 19.09 0.71 -20.11
N VAL A 195 18.43 1.51 -19.27
CA VAL A 195 17.80 2.77 -19.68
C VAL A 195 18.85 3.82 -19.98
N VAL A 196 19.84 3.95 -19.10
CA VAL A 196 20.94 4.89 -19.27
C VAL A 196 21.81 4.47 -20.46
N LEU A 197 22.06 3.17 -20.63
CA LEU A 197 22.79 2.64 -21.78
C LEU A 197 22.09 2.86 -23.13
N ARG A 198 20.77 3.06 -23.18
CA ARG A 198 20.09 3.46 -24.42
C ARG A 198 20.26 4.95 -24.78
N LYS A 199 20.46 5.82 -23.78
CA LYS A 199 20.42 7.29 -23.94
C LYS A 199 21.78 7.99 -23.84
N THR A 200 22.71 7.36 -23.16
CA THR A 200 24.07 7.87 -22.95
C THR A 200 25.04 7.09 -23.83
N ASN A 201 26.23 7.60 -24.13
CA ASN A 201 27.29 6.86 -24.82
C ASN A 201 28.54 6.79 -23.92
N ARG A 202 29.53 5.97 -24.29
CA ARG A 202 30.75 5.79 -23.49
C ARG A 202 31.44 7.12 -23.18
N ALA A 203 31.56 8.01 -24.17
CA ALA A 203 32.18 9.33 -24.02
C ALA A 203 31.48 10.21 -22.97
N LYS A 204 30.14 10.24 -22.96
CA LYS A 204 29.37 10.99 -21.95
C LYS A 204 29.55 10.43 -20.53
N LEU A 205 29.68 9.12 -20.39
CA LEU A 205 29.95 8.49 -19.08
C LEU A 205 31.35 8.83 -18.58
N LEU A 206 32.36 8.79 -19.47
CA LEU A 206 33.72 9.19 -19.12
C LEU A 206 33.79 10.68 -18.75
N ALA A 207 33.12 11.56 -19.50
CA ALA A 207 33.04 12.98 -19.17
C ALA A 207 32.33 13.24 -17.82
N ALA A 208 31.30 12.46 -17.49
CA ALA A 208 30.69 12.52 -16.17
C ALA A 208 31.68 12.06 -15.09
N TRP A 209 32.38 10.94 -15.30
CA TRP A 209 33.41 10.50 -14.36
C TRP A 209 34.53 11.53 -14.16
N GLU A 210 34.99 12.17 -15.23
CA GLU A 210 35.97 13.26 -15.16
C GLU A 210 35.44 14.49 -14.41
N ASP A 211 34.15 14.87 -14.58
CA ASP A 211 33.48 15.91 -13.77
C ASP A 211 33.49 15.52 -12.28
N TRP A 212 33.22 14.25 -11.97
CA TRP A 212 33.28 13.74 -10.60
C TRP A 212 34.70 13.77 -10.02
N VAL A 213 35.67 13.17 -10.71
CA VAL A 213 37.09 13.14 -10.27
C VAL A 213 37.65 14.56 -10.17
N GLY A 214 37.31 15.46 -11.09
CA GLY A 214 37.71 16.86 -11.03
C GLY A 214 37.11 17.59 -9.83
N SER A 215 35.87 17.26 -9.44
CA SER A 215 35.22 17.83 -8.26
C SER A 215 35.80 17.33 -6.94
N VAL A 216 36.32 16.10 -6.90
CA VAL A 216 36.84 15.46 -5.66
C VAL A 216 38.36 15.61 -5.53
N GLY A 217 39.11 15.50 -6.63
CA GLY A 217 40.58 15.47 -6.65
C GLY A 217 41.25 16.83 -6.85
N GLY A 218 40.54 17.84 -7.35
CA GLY A 218 41.03 19.21 -7.36
C GLY A 218 40.91 19.80 -5.97
N GLY A 219 42.02 19.85 -5.21
CA GLY A 219 42.17 20.57 -3.94
C GLY A 219 41.98 22.08 -4.10
N ASN A 220 40.83 22.48 -4.62
CA ASN A 220 40.41 23.85 -4.80
C ASN A 220 39.96 24.32 -3.41
N ALA A 221 40.59 25.34 -2.85
CA ALA A 221 40.17 25.93 -1.56
C ALA A 221 38.69 26.37 -1.55
N ASN A 222 38.09 26.55 -2.73
CA ASN A 222 36.67 26.76 -2.92
C ASN A 222 35.80 25.52 -2.67
N TYR A 223 36.32 24.29 -2.87
CA TYR A 223 35.61 23.06 -2.57
C TYR A 223 35.53 22.81 -1.06
N SER A 224 36.58 23.09 -0.28
CA SER A 224 36.51 23.06 1.19
C SER A 224 35.53 24.12 1.74
N ARG A 225 35.42 25.28 1.08
CA ARG A 225 34.41 26.32 1.42
C ARG A 225 32.99 25.94 0.96
N GLN A 226 32.85 25.18 -0.11
CA GLN A 226 31.57 24.63 -0.57
C GLN A 226 31.11 23.46 0.30
N LEU A 227 32.02 22.57 0.72
CA LEU A 227 31.77 21.53 1.71
C LEU A 227 31.29 22.12 3.02
N SER A 228 31.96 23.15 3.56
CA SER A 228 31.47 23.82 4.78
C SER A 228 30.08 24.45 4.60
N THR A 229 29.76 24.96 3.41
CA THR A 229 28.43 25.52 3.10
C THR A 229 27.39 24.42 2.91
N GLN A 230 27.77 23.27 2.36
CA GLN A 230 26.90 22.12 2.14
C GLN A 230 26.63 21.38 3.45
N ASP A 231 27.62 21.24 4.31
CA ASP A 231 27.49 20.68 5.66
C ASP A 231 26.61 21.58 6.53
N GLN A 232 26.75 22.91 6.43
CA GLN A 232 25.82 23.84 7.07
C GLN A 232 24.39 23.69 6.54
N LYS A 233 24.20 23.62 5.22
CA LYS A 233 22.85 23.40 4.63
C LYS A 233 22.25 22.07 5.05
N ARG A 234 23.08 21.03 5.17
CA ARG A 234 22.67 19.69 5.61
C ARG A 234 22.28 19.72 7.09
N ALA A 235 23.09 20.33 7.96
CA ALA A 235 22.77 20.48 9.37
C ALA A 235 21.44 21.22 9.57
N VAL A 236 21.20 22.31 8.83
CA VAL A 236 19.92 23.04 8.84
C VAL A 236 18.78 22.16 8.34
N ALA A 237 18.98 21.36 7.30
CA ALA A 237 17.95 20.44 6.81
C ALA A 237 17.63 19.31 7.79
N GLU A 238 18.64 18.81 8.51
CA GLU A 238 18.48 17.79 9.56
C GLU A 238 17.73 18.37 10.77
N GLU A 239 18.11 19.55 11.24
CA GLU A 239 17.41 20.28 12.32
C GLU A 239 15.93 20.53 11.96
N ASN A 240 15.68 21.03 10.74
CA ASN A 240 14.31 21.24 10.24
C ASN A 240 13.49 19.93 10.19
N THR A 241 14.14 18.80 9.93
CA THR A 241 13.48 17.48 9.86
C THR A 241 13.12 17.00 11.27
N GLU A 242 14.02 17.14 12.24
CA GLU A 242 13.74 16.83 13.65
C GLU A 242 12.60 17.68 14.22
N ASP A 243 12.63 18.99 13.96
CA ASP A 243 11.57 19.92 14.35
C ASP A 243 10.23 19.52 13.75
N THR A 244 10.25 19.10 12.48
CA THR A 244 9.06 18.61 11.79
C THR A 244 8.52 17.32 12.41
N PHE A 245 9.38 16.35 12.76
CA PHE A 245 8.95 15.16 13.48
C PHE A 245 8.36 15.50 14.86
N ARG A 246 9.02 16.38 15.61
CA ARG A 246 8.54 16.86 16.92
C ARG A 246 7.16 17.49 16.78
N ALA A 247 6.98 18.36 15.79
CA ALA A 247 5.72 19.00 15.49
C ALA A 247 4.60 18.02 15.15
N ILE A 248 4.84 17.07 14.25
CA ILE A 248 3.84 16.06 13.86
C ILE A 248 3.40 15.24 15.09
N LEU A 249 4.35 14.82 15.92
CA LEU A 249 4.09 14.08 17.16
C LEU A 249 3.27 14.91 18.16
N LEU A 250 3.46 16.23 18.19
CA LEU A 250 2.79 17.15 19.12
C LEU A 250 1.51 17.82 18.57
N ASP A 251 1.16 17.73 17.28
CA ASP A 251 0.07 18.47 16.58
C ASP A 251 -1.36 18.37 17.20
N ARG A 252 -1.57 17.53 18.22
CA ARG A 252 -2.87 17.40 18.94
C ARG A 252 -2.78 17.73 20.43
N PHE A 253 -1.57 17.92 20.94
CA PHE A 253 -1.31 18.43 22.28
C PHE A 253 -1.25 19.94 22.14
N LYS A 254 -1.94 20.69 23.01
CA LYS A 254 -2.03 22.16 22.92
C LYS A 254 -0.69 22.84 23.28
N GLY A 255 0.41 22.41 22.67
CA GLY A 255 1.75 22.93 22.90
C GLY A 255 2.24 22.73 24.33
N SER A 256 1.90 21.63 25.00
CA SER A 256 2.45 21.30 26.31
C SER A 256 3.08 19.91 26.25
N GLU A 257 4.41 19.86 26.26
CA GLU A 257 5.16 18.60 26.46
C GLU A 257 4.77 17.91 27.78
N LYS A 258 4.26 18.67 28.76
CA LYS A 258 3.77 18.13 30.03
C LYS A 258 2.51 17.28 29.84
N ASP A 259 1.71 17.53 28.80
CA ASP A 259 0.48 16.80 28.52
C ASP A 259 0.75 15.45 27.84
N VAL A 260 1.96 15.24 27.30
CA VAL A 260 2.38 13.98 26.67
C VAL A 260 2.90 12.98 27.71
N ARG A 261 3.32 13.47 28.89
CA ARG A 261 3.98 12.63 29.88
C ARG A 261 3.08 11.44 30.27
N THR A 262 3.70 10.27 30.20
CA THR A 262 3.11 8.98 30.49
C THR A 262 2.36 9.02 31.82
N SER A 263 1.15 8.46 31.83
CA SER A 263 0.45 8.08 33.05
C SER A 263 1.44 7.47 34.05
N GLU A 264 1.38 7.88 35.32
CA GLU A 264 2.21 7.29 36.38
C GLU A 264 1.95 5.78 36.54
N ASP A 265 0.81 5.29 36.03
CA ASP A 265 0.50 3.88 35.94
C ASP A 265 1.24 3.20 34.77
N PRO A 266 2.26 2.36 35.02
CA PRO A 266 3.00 1.65 33.97
C PRO A 266 2.14 0.60 33.24
N THR A 267 0.94 0.29 33.76
CA THR A 267 0.01 -0.66 33.14
C THR A 267 -0.94 0.01 32.15
N ALA A 268 -1.02 1.34 32.16
CA ALA A 268 -1.83 2.11 31.22
C ALA A 268 -1.10 2.31 29.88
N PRO A 269 -1.83 2.31 28.74
CA PRO A 269 -1.23 2.56 27.44
C PRO A 269 -0.72 4.02 27.35
N PRO A 270 0.47 4.25 26.75
CA PRO A 270 0.95 5.59 26.43
C PRO A 270 -0.09 6.35 25.60
N GLN A 271 -0.25 7.64 25.87
CA GLN A 271 -1.20 8.45 25.12
C GLN A 271 -0.84 8.54 23.63
N VAL A 272 0.46 8.66 23.33
CA VAL A 272 1.02 8.64 21.98
C VAL A 272 2.03 7.52 21.87
N MET A 273 1.97 6.79 20.75
CA MET A 273 3.04 5.89 20.35
C MET A 273 3.47 6.21 18.94
N ALA A 274 4.78 6.17 18.70
CA ALA A 274 5.36 6.27 17.38
C ALA A 274 5.77 4.87 16.90
N ALA A 275 5.70 4.65 15.60
CA ALA A 275 6.25 3.44 15.02
C ALA A 275 6.82 3.64 13.63
N VAL A 276 7.88 2.90 13.35
CA VAL A 276 8.40 2.68 12.00
C VAL A 276 7.75 1.43 11.41
N LEU A 277 7.14 1.60 10.23
CA LEU A 277 6.49 0.51 9.52
C LEU A 277 7.27 0.19 8.24
N HIS A 278 7.87 -0.99 8.17
CA HIS A 278 8.60 -1.44 6.98
C HIS A 278 8.54 -2.96 6.85
N GLU A 279 8.49 -3.47 5.62
CA GLU A 279 8.32 -4.91 5.37
C GLU A 279 9.52 -5.76 5.77
N SER A 280 10.71 -5.15 5.82
CA SER A 280 11.96 -5.81 6.25
C SER A 280 12.11 -5.91 7.77
N MET A 281 11.16 -5.38 8.55
CA MET A 281 11.24 -5.44 10.01
C MET A 281 10.98 -6.87 10.50
N ASP A 282 11.76 -7.33 11.47
CA ASP A 282 11.66 -8.70 11.99
C ASP A 282 10.38 -8.91 12.81
N ASN A 283 9.97 -7.87 13.55
CA ASN A 283 8.80 -7.94 14.41
C ASN A 283 7.52 -7.82 13.58
N GLU A 284 6.70 -8.86 13.61
CA GLU A 284 5.37 -8.83 13.02
C GLU A 284 4.33 -8.32 14.04
N LEU A 285 3.47 -7.41 13.59
CA LEU A 285 2.41 -6.85 14.42
C LEU A 285 1.35 -7.92 14.76
N PRO A 286 1.05 -8.17 16.05
CA PRO A 286 0.15 -9.25 16.47
C PRO A 286 -1.33 -8.86 16.33
N CYS A 287 -1.81 -8.58 15.11
CA CYS A 287 -3.19 -8.16 14.84
C CYS A 287 -4.26 -9.23 15.16
N TRP A 288 -3.84 -10.45 15.49
CA TRP A 288 -4.72 -11.63 15.50
C TRP A 288 -4.97 -12.24 16.88
N GLU A 289 -4.22 -11.86 17.91
CA GLU A 289 -4.23 -12.52 19.22
C GLU A 289 -4.92 -11.64 20.27
N GLY A 290 -6.12 -12.03 20.72
CA GLY A 290 -6.77 -11.40 21.89
C GLY A 290 -7.10 -9.91 21.76
N ALA A 291 -6.94 -9.32 20.56
CA ALA A 291 -6.99 -7.88 20.36
C ALA A 291 -8.39 -7.25 20.50
N LYS A 292 -9.46 -8.06 20.57
CA LYS A 292 -10.84 -7.57 20.69
C LYS A 292 -11.32 -7.38 22.13
N ASP A 293 -10.77 -8.12 23.09
CA ASP A 293 -11.35 -8.20 24.45
C ASP A 293 -10.85 -7.10 25.39
N GLU A 294 -9.74 -6.45 25.05
CA GLU A 294 -9.25 -5.26 25.76
C GLU A 294 -9.26 -4.07 24.80
N ALA A 295 -10.15 -3.11 25.01
CA ALA A 295 -10.14 -1.80 24.33
C ALA A 295 -8.95 -0.92 24.78
N VAL A 296 -7.81 -1.55 25.03
CA VAL A 296 -6.60 -0.96 25.59
C VAL A 296 -5.62 -0.78 24.44
N GLY A 297 -5.28 0.47 24.17
CA GLY A 297 -4.31 0.87 23.16
C GLY A 297 -4.01 2.35 23.31
N PRO A 298 -3.01 2.87 22.59
CA PRO A 298 -2.70 4.29 22.67
C PRO A 298 -3.89 5.13 22.18
N ALA A 299 -4.00 6.36 22.68
CA ALA A 299 -5.00 7.30 22.18
C ALA A 299 -4.67 7.72 20.75
N ARG A 300 -3.37 7.90 20.45
CA ARG A 300 -2.84 8.25 19.13
C ARG A 300 -1.67 7.35 18.73
N LEU A 301 -1.65 6.93 17.47
CA LEU A 301 -0.57 6.17 16.86
C LEU A 301 -0.03 6.94 15.65
N CYS A 302 1.26 7.26 15.68
CA CYS A 302 1.98 7.94 14.60
C CYS A 302 2.86 6.93 13.86
N LEU A 303 2.52 6.59 12.62
CA LEU A 303 3.26 5.66 11.77
C LEU A 303 4.16 6.41 10.80
N PHE A 304 5.44 6.07 10.77
CA PHE A 304 6.44 6.60 9.86
C PHE A 304 6.87 5.49 8.89
N LEU A 305 6.79 5.76 7.60
CA LEU A 305 7.18 4.81 6.57
C LEU A 305 7.60 5.50 5.28
N GLY A 306 8.43 4.79 4.51
CA GLY A 306 8.80 5.18 3.16
C GLY A 306 7.59 5.17 2.21
N ALA A 307 7.48 6.19 1.36
CA ALA A 307 6.40 6.28 0.38
C ALA A 307 6.79 5.65 -0.96
N VAL A 308 7.87 6.17 -1.52
CA VAL A 308 8.43 5.82 -2.84
C VAL A 308 9.90 5.42 -2.71
N ARG A 309 10.55 5.93 -1.68
CA ARG A 309 11.84 5.49 -1.18
C ARG A 309 11.66 5.04 0.26
N ASP A 310 12.60 4.24 0.73
CA ASP A 310 12.66 3.85 2.13
C ASP A 310 13.14 5.03 2.99
N MET A 311 12.86 4.93 4.29
CA MET A 311 13.40 5.82 5.29
C MET A 311 14.91 5.64 5.36
N THR A 312 15.66 6.74 5.36
CA THR A 312 17.12 6.67 5.51
C THR A 312 17.50 6.36 6.96
N ASN A 313 18.73 5.90 7.17
CA ASN A 313 19.25 5.65 8.52
C ASN A 313 19.28 6.93 9.35
N GLU A 314 19.59 8.07 8.70
CA GLU A 314 19.62 9.39 9.33
C GLU A 314 18.21 9.81 9.78
N GLU A 315 17.19 9.63 8.94
CA GLU A 315 15.79 9.91 9.30
C GLU A 315 15.30 9.03 10.45
N SER A 316 15.66 7.75 10.43
CA SER A 316 15.36 6.82 11.52
C SER A 316 16.05 7.22 12.83
N ALA A 317 17.31 7.66 12.76
CA ALA A 317 18.06 8.15 13.91
C ALA A 317 17.46 9.46 14.47
N MET A 318 17.10 10.41 13.60
CA MET A 318 16.40 11.65 13.95
C MET A 318 15.08 11.36 14.66
N LEU A 319 14.24 10.49 14.09
CA LEU A 319 12.97 10.09 14.69
C LEU A 319 13.18 9.45 16.08
N THR A 320 14.20 8.61 16.21
CA THR A 320 14.57 7.97 17.48
C THR A 320 14.96 9.01 18.54
N ARG A 321 15.79 10.00 18.18
CA ARG A 321 16.17 11.10 19.09
C ARG A 321 14.96 11.92 19.53
N VAL A 322 14.09 12.30 18.59
CA VAL A 322 12.87 13.07 18.88
C VAL A 322 11.94 12.28 19.81
N CYS A 323 11.69 11.00 19.52
CA CYS A 323 10.84 10.16 20.37
C CYS A 323 11.43 10.00 21.78
N SER A 324 12.75 9.82 21.89
CA SER A 324 13.45 9.74 23.18
C SER A 324 13.30 11.05 23.97
N ALA A 325 13.53 12.20 23.34
CA ALA A 325 13.39 13.52 23.97
C ALA A 325 11.96 13.79 24.45
N LEU A 326 10.95 13.28 23.75
CA LEU A 326 9.53 13.40 24.11
C LEU A 326 9.05 12.29 25.06
N ASN A 327 9.92 11.37 25.48
CA ASN A 327 9.57 10.16 26.22
C ASN A 327 8.42 9.36 25.57
N MET A 328 8.41 9.30 24.24
CA MET A 328 7.43 8.58 23.44
C MET A 328 7.98 7.21 23.02
N PRO A 329 7.26 6.12 23.23
CA PRO A 329 7.67 4.83 22.72
C PRO A 329 7.77 4.80 21.20
N LEU A 330 8.94 4.40 20.69
CA LEU A 330 9.17 4.09 19.29
C LEU A 330 9.26 2.58 19.08
N LEU A 331 8.37 2.07 18.24
CA LEU A 331 8.32 0.67 17.83
C LEU A 331 8.76 0.52 16.37
N SER A 332 9.20 -0.68 16.00
CA SER A 332 9.52 -1.01 14.61
C SER A 332 8.89 -2.36 14.29
N PHE A 333 8.06 -2.41 13.25
CA PHE A 333 7.32 -3.62 12.91
C PHE A 333 6.93 -3.69 11.43
N ARG A 334 6.54 -4.89 11.01
CA ARG A 334 5.84 -5.17 9.76
C ARG A 334 4.41 -5.66 10.05
N LEU A 335 3.54 -5.62 9.06
CA LEU A 335 2.20 -6.24 9.14
C LEU A 335 2.22 -7.74 8.78
N GLY A 336 3.40 -8.27 8.48
CA GLY A 336 3.68 -9.62 8.01
C GLY A 336 4.06 -9.66 6.53
N PRO A 337 3.92 -10.79 5.82
CA PRO A 337 4.18 -10.88 4.39
C PRO A 337 3.11 -10.08 3.63
N VAL A 338 3.29 -8.76 3.53
CA VAL A 338 2.36 -7.85 2.86
C VAL A 338 2.87 -7.55 1.45
N PRO A 339 1.96 -7.37 0.47
CA PRO A 339 2.36 -6.94 -0.86
C PRO A 339 3.00 -5.54 -0.82
N GLU A 340 4.18 -5.43 -1.43
CA GLU A 340 5.26 -4.44 -1.17
C GLU A 340 4.95 -3.00 -1.67
N PHE A 341 3.69 -2.66 -1.94
CA PHE A 341 3.30 -1.28 -2.28
C PHE A 341 2.81 -0.56 -1.03
N THR A 342 3.40 0.60 -0.71
CA THR A 342 3.01 1.43 0.44
C THR A 342 1.51 1.66 0.51
N SER A 343 0.83 1.95 -0.62
CA SER A 343 -0.63 2.11 -0.62
C SER A 343 -1.40 0.89 -0.13
N LYS A 344 -0.91 -0.34 -0.35
CA LYS A 344 -1.52 -1.57 0.17
C LYS A 344 -1.25 -1.74 1.65
N ILE A 345 -0.03 -1.46 2.10
CA ILE A 345 0.31 -1.41 3.53
C ILE A 345 -0.66 -0.46 4.24
N LEU A 346 -0.87 0.73 3.70
CA LEU A 346 -1.81 1.70 4.28
C LEU A 346 -3.25 1.20 4.27
N SER A 347 -3.73 0.54 3.21
CA SER A 347 -5.06 -0.10 3.21
C SER A 347 -5.19 -1.15 4.33
N VAL A 348 -4.14 -1.92 4.60
CA VAL A 348 -4.13 -2.93 5.68
C VAL A 348 -4.14 -2.24 7.06
N VAL A 349 -3.31 -1.21 7.26
CA VAL A 349 -3.29 -0.41 8.49
C VAL A 349 -4.66 0.20 8.77
N THR A 350 -5.25 0.89 7.79
CA THR A 350 -6.54 1.56 7.97
C THR A 350 -7.65 0.57 8.21
N PHE A 351 -7.62 -0.59 7.55
CA PHE A 351 -8.54 -1.68 7.85
C PHE A 351 -8.40 -2.20 9.29
N HIS A 352 -7.19 -2.51 9.75
CA HIS A 352 -6.97 -2.94 11.15
C HIS A 352 -7.40 -1.88 12.16
N ASN A 353 -7.23 -0.60 11.85
CA ASN A 353 -7.73 0.48 12.69
C ASN A 353 -9.27 0.51 12.71
N ALA A 354 -9.91 0.38 11.55
CA ALA A 354 -11.37 0.39 11.42
C ALA A 354 -12.04 -0.80 12.12
N VAL A 355 -11.41 -1.98 12.08
CA VAL A 355 -11.83 -3.17 12.85
C VAL A 355 -11.54 -3.01 14.35
N GLY A 356 -10.68 -2.07 14.73
CA GLY A 356 -10.36 -1.75 16.12
C GLY A 356 -9.24 -2.57 16.74
N VAL A 357 -8.51 -3.37 15.95
CA VAL A 357 -7.46 -4.27 16.45
C VAL A 357 -6.06 -3.63 16.45
N LEU A 358 -5.84 -2.59 15.63
CA LEU A 358 -4.51 -1.97 15.47
C LEU A 358 -3.92 -1.46 16.80
N GLY A 359 -4.71 -0.70 17.58
CA GLY A 359 -4.24 -0.12 18.84
C GLY A 359 -3.84 -1.16 19.88
N SER A 360 -4.65 -2.22 20.01
CA SER A 360 -4.37 -3.33 20.93
C SER A 360 -3.13 -4.11 20.49
N ALA A 361 -2.97 -4.38 19.19
CA ALA A 361 -1.80 -5.09 18.67
C ALA A 361 -0.49 -4.34 18.91
N VAL A 362 -0.48 -3.02 18.68
CA VAL A 362 0.68 -2.14 18.94
C VAL A 362 1.01 -2.11 20.43
N TRP A 363 -0.02 -2.04 21.28
CA TRP A 363 0.14 -2.06 22.72
C TRP A 363 0.75 -3.36 23.25
N GLN A 364 0.24 -4.51 22.80
CA GLN A 364 0.77 -5.82 23.19
C GLN A 364 2.24 -5.97 22.78
N MET A 365 2.61 -5.49 21.58
CA MET A 365 3.98 -5.54 21.12
C MET A 365 4.92 -4.67 21.97
N TRP A 366 4.47 -3.49 22.39
CA TRP A 366 5.24 -2.67 23.34
C TRP A 366 5.41 -3.37 24.69
N LYS A 367 4.34 -3.96 25.25
CA LYS A 367 4.43 -4.77 26.48
C LYS A 367 5.43 -5.91 26.34
N ARG A 368 5.43 -6.62 25.20
CA ARG A 368 6.42 -7.66 24.91
C ARG A 368 7.83 -7.05 24.94
N LYS A 369 8.07 -5.96 24.20
CA LYS A 369 9.38 -5.27 24.19
C LYS A 369 9.88 -4.86 25.58
N GLN A 370 8.99 -4.51 26.51
CA GLN A 370 9.35 -4.20 27.91
C GLN A 370 9.69 -5.45 28.74
N ASN A 371 9.08 -6.59 28.43
CA ASN A 371 9.18 -7.82 29.22
C ASN A 371 10.18 -8.85 28.65
N THR A 372 10.62 -8.70 27.40
CA THR A 372 11.39 -9.74 26.71
C THR A 372 12.87 -9.75 27.14
N THR A 373 13.26 -10.78 27.89
CA THR A 373 14.55 -11.47 27.71
C THR A 373 14.45 -12.36 26.47
N GLU A 374 15.31 -12.13 25.48
CA GLU A 374 15.33 -12.79 24.16
C GLU A 374 15.14 -14.30 24.28
N THR A 375 14.03 -14.83 23.73
CA THR A 375 13.89 -16.27 23.47
C THR A 375 13.41 -16.44 22.05
N ASP A 376 14.30 -17.00 21.24
CA ASP A 376 14.10 -17.29 19.81
C ASP A 376 12.90 -18.21 19.62
N ARG A 377 11.96 -17.77 18.76
CA ARG A 377 10.93 -18.62 18.19
C ARG A 377 11.33 -18.98 16.78
N GLU A 378 11.82 -20.20 16.60
CA GLU A 378 11.89 -20.83 15.29
C GLU A 378 10.47 -21.02 14.74
N ALA A 379 10.12 -20.28 13.70
CA ALA A 379 8.88 -20.46 12.98
C ALA A 379 9.00 -21.68 12.06
N ASN A 380 8.38 -22.80 12.45
CA ASN A 380 8.21 -23.94 11.55
C ASN A 380 7.39 -23.52 10.32
N MET A 381 8.05 -23.38 9.17
CA MET A 381 7.39 -23.11 7.89
C MET A 381 6.59 -24.34 7.47
N ALA A 382 5.28 -24.33 7.73
CA ALA A 382 4.38 -25.35 7.22
C ALA A 382 4.35 -25.32 5.68
N VAL A 383 4.32 -26.49 5.04
CA VAL A 383 4.15 -26.61 3.59
C VAL A 383 2.75 -26.12 3.21
N VAL A 384 2.68 -25.04 2.44
CA VAL A 384 1.43 -24.44 1.96
C VAL A 384 1.14 -24.93 0.54
N GLY A 385 -0.11 -25.30 0.27
CA GLY A 385 -0.54 -25.61 -1.10
C GLY A 385 -0.57 -24.37 -1.99
N ARG A 386 -0.61 -24.55 -3.32
CA ARG A 386 -0.76 -23.44 -4.28
C ARG A 386 -2.12 -22.76 -4.11
N ARG A 387 -2.16 -21.44 -4.28
CA ARG A 387 -3.35 -20.61 -4.10
C ARG A 387 -3.56 -19.73 -5.32
N LEU A 388 -4.78 -19.67 -5.82
CA LEU A 388 -5.16 -18.70 -6.85
C LEU A 388 -6.36 -17.90 -6.35
N LEU A 389 -6.18 -16.59 -6.23
CA LEU A 389 -7.24 -15.64 -5.97
C LEU A 389 -7.68 -15.02 -7.30
N HIS A 390 -8.85 -15.45 -7.79
CA HIS A 390 -9.45 -14.89 -9.01
C HIS A 390 -10.51 -13.86 -8.62
N VAL A 391 -10.17 -12.58 -8.75
CA VAL A 391 -11.08 -11.47 -8.53
C VAL A 391 -12.00 -11.33 -9.75
N ILE A 392 -13.31 -11.38 -9.54
CA ILE A 392 -14.31 -11.13 -10.57
C ILE A 392 -15.12 -9.93 -10.13
N CYS A 393 -15.13 -8.90 -10.96
CA CYS A 393 -15.74 -7.63 -10.63
C CYS A 393 -16.77 -7.22 -11.68
N ASP A 394 -18.01 -7.02 -11.23
CA ASP A 394 -19.09 -6.50 -12.07
C ASP A 394 -18.96 -4.98 -12.21
N ILE A 395 -18.91 -4.53 -13.47
CA ILE A 395 -18.71 -3.13 -13.82
C ILE A 395 -20.04 -2.57 -14.35
N PRO A 396 -20.63 -1.58 -13.66
CA PRO A 396 -21.93 -1.02 -14.02
C PRO A 396 -21.81 0.00 -15.14
N MET A 397 -21.25 -0.45 -16.27
CA MET A 397 -21.15 0.28 -17.52
C MET A 397 -20.96 -0.71 -18.67
N SER A 398 -21.30 -0.29 -19.89
CA SER A 398 -20.87 -1.01 -21.10
C SER A 398 -19.35 -0.92 -21.27
N SER A 399 -18.75 -1.96 -21.83
CA SER A 399 -17.33 -1.98 -22.19
C SER A 399 -16.95 -0.84 -23.16
N ALA A 400 -17.87 -0.39 -24.02
CA ALA A 400 -17.66 0.72 -24.94
C ALA A 400 -17.45 2.07 -24.23
N ALA A 401 -17.99 2.23 -23.02
CA ALA A 401 -17.81 3.43 -22.21
C ALA A 401 -16.44 3.45 -21.48
N LEU A 402 -15.67 2.36 -21.51
CA LEU A 402 -14.31 2.32 -20.97
C LEU A 402 -13.44 3.28 -21.78
N THR A 403 -12.91 4.31 -21.13
CA THR A 403 -12.15 5.37 -21.80
C THR A 403 -11.00 5.84 -20.92
N HIS A 404 -9.93 6.30 -21.54
CA HIS A 404 -8.79 6.92 -20.84
C HIS A 404 -8.90 8.46 -20.80
N ASP A 405 -9.97 9.04 -21.37
CA ASP A 405 -10.25 10.48 -21.36
C ASP A 405 -10.38 11.01 -19.91
N LEU A 406 -9.71 12.13 -19.64
CA LEU A 406 -9.72 12.81 -18.35
C LEU A 406 -11.05 13.49 -18.03
N ALA A 407 -11.81 13.91 -19.06
CA ALA A 407 -13.09 14.56 -18.87
C ALA A 407 -14.20 13.56 -18.51
N ALA A 408 -14.07 12.30 -18.94
CA ALA A 408 -15.02 11.22 -18.70
C ALA A 408 -14.76 10.43 -17.40
N ARG A 409 -13.82 10.89 -16.56
CA ARG A 409 -13.46 10.20 -15.31
C ARG A 409 -14.66 10.10 -14.38
N SER A 410 -14.90 8.89 -13.89
CA SER A 410 -16.00 8.56 -12.99
C SER A 410 -15.49 7.70 -11.85
N ARG A 411 -16.32 7.55 -10.81
CA ARG A 411 -16.04 6.61 -9.71
C ARG A 411 -15.77 5.20 -10.24
N THR A 412 -16.58 4.74 -11.21
CA THR A 412 -16.45 3.41 -11.81
C THR A 412 -15.08 3.20 -12.45
N LEU A 413 -14.63 4.16 -13.27
CA LEU A 413 -13.31 4.08 -13.92
C LEU A 413 -12.17 4.10 -12.89
N TRP A 414 -12.30 4.94 -11.86
CA TRP A 414 -11.33 4.99 -10.77
C TRP A 414 -11.27 3.66 -10.01
N CYS A 415 -12.40 3.04 -9.69
CA CYS A 415 -12.45 1.72 -9.06
C CYS A 415 -11.83 0.63 -9.93
N VAL A 416 -12.08 0.65 -11.24
CA VAL A 416 -11.44 -0.26 -12.21
C VAL A 416 -9.92 -0.15 -12.12
N VAL A 417 -9.38 1.07 -12.12
CA VAL A 417 -7.95 1.32 -12.00
C VAL A 417 -7.40 0.82 -10.67
N ARG A 418 -8.08 1.14 -9.56
CA ARG A 418 -7.67 0.71 -8.22
C ARG A 418 -7.68 -0.80 -8.07
N LEU A 419 -8.67 -1.48 -8.62
CA LEU A 419 -8.76 -2.95 -8.64
C LEU A 419 -7.64 -3.57 -9.47
N CYS A 420 -7.30 -3.01 -10.63
CA CYS A 420 -6.13 -3.45 -11.40
C CYS A 420 -4.86 -3.42 -10.56
N VAL A 421 -4.55 -2.27 -9.93
CA VAL A 421 -3.36 -2.11 -9.10
C VAL A 421 -3.40 -3.07 -7.91
N CYS A 422 -4.51 -3.11 -7.19
CA CYS A 422 -4.58 -3.91 -5.97
C CYS A 422 -4.59 -5.42 -6.25
N ALA A 423 -5.28 -5.87 -7.30
CA ALA A 423 -5.30 -7.28 -7.67
C ALA A 423 -3.99 -7.75 -8.30
N LEU A 424 -3.38 -6.96 -9.20
CA LEU A 424 -2.30 -7.48 -10.06
C LEU A 424 -0.91 -7.00 -9.66
N TRP A 425 -0.74 -5.76 -9.19
CA TRP A 425 0.60 -5.27 -8.85
C TRP A 425 1.08 -5.89 -7.56
N ARG A 426 2.15 -6.66 -7.69
CA ARG A 426 2.92 -7.22 -6.58
C ARG A 426 4.36 -6.88 -6.82
N SER A 427 5.17 -7.13 -5.81
CA SER A 427 6.57 -6.83 -5.94
C SER A 427 7.41 -8.09 -5.91
N LYS A 428 8.70 -7.86 -6.12
CA LYS A 428 9.64 -8.86 -6.56
C LYS A 428 10.07 -9.76 -5.41
N LEU A 429 10.00 -9.37 -4.14
CA LEU A 429 10.38 -10.25 -3.02
C LEU A 429 9.38 -11.40 -2.85
N ALA A 430 8.09 -11.16 -3.09
CA ALA A 430 7.10 -12.23 -3.21
C ALA A 430 7.36 -13.15 -4.42
N SER A 431 8.09 -12.66 -5.42
CA SER A 431 8.33 -13.34 -6.71
C SER A 431 9.71 -14.00 -6.81
N SER A 432 10.72 -13.51 -6.08
CA SER A 432 12.13 -13.97 -6.16
C SER A 432 12.36 -15.26 -5.40
N SER A 433 11.44 -15.64 -4.53
CA SER A 433 11.45 -16.98 -3.94
C SER A 433 11.13 -18.07 -4.98
N VAL A 434 10.62 -17.73 -6.17
CA VAL A 434 10.20 -18.68 -7.21
C VAL A 434 11.36 -19.35 -7.97
N SER A 435 12.62 -18.91 -7.80
CA SER A 435 13.76 -19.49 -8.53
C SER A 435 14.23 -20.86 -8.02
N THR A 436 13.66 -21.36 -6.93
CA THR A 436 13.80 -22.77 -6.53
C THR A 436 12.41 -23.39 -6.49
N GLU A 437 12.23 -24.54 -7.14
CA GLU A 437 10.96 -25.29 -7.20
C GLU A 437 10.37 -25.62 -5.81
N THR A 438 11.12 -25.34 -4.75
CA THR A 438 10.81 -25.60 -3.33
C THR A 438 10.29 -24.40 -2.56
N SER A 439 10.21 -23.18 -3.10
CA SER A 439 9.66 -22.06 -2.32
C SER A 439 8.12 -22.13 -2.16
N PRO A 440 7.58 -22.05 -0.93
CA PRO A 440 6.27 -22.65 -0.64
C PRO A 440 5.04 -21.75 -0.84
N THR A 441 5.12 -20.49 -1.28
CA THR A 441 3.97 -19.57 -1.10
C THR A 441 3.79 -18.51 -2.18
N ALA A 442 3.67 -18.91 -3.45
CA ALA A 442 3.17 -17.97 -4.48
C ALA A 442 1.63 -18.05 -4.54
N LEU A 443 0.94 -17.08 -3.91
CA LEU A 443 -0.43 -16.77 -4.26
C LEU A 443 -0.43 -16.33 -5.74
N GLU A 444 -1.27 -16.86 -6.61
CA GLU A 444 -1.51 -16.34 -7.96
C GLU A 444 -2.71 -15.40 -7.92
N ASN A 445 -2.68 -14.31 -8.69
CA ASN A 445 -3.85 -13.43 -8.86
C ASN A 445 -4.27 -13.37 -10.33
N THR A 446 -5.56 -13.41 -10.55
CA THR A 446 -6.20 -13.07 -11.82
C THR A 446 -7.33 -12.08 -11.54
N LEU A 447 -7.53 -11.12 -12.44
CA LEU A 447 -8.62 -10.15 -12.36
C LEU A 447 -9.50 -10.26 -13.61
N SER A 448 -10.82 -10.34 -13.43
CA SER A 448 -11.77 -10.27 -14.54
C SER A 448 -12.80 -9.18 -14.30
N PHE A 449 -12.99 -8.32 -15.28
CA PHE A 449 -14.06 -7.33 -15.33
C PHE A 449 -15.21 -7.84 -16.17
N VAL A 450 -16.42 -7.73 -15.64
CA VAL A 450 -17.67 -8.18 -16.29
C VAL A 450 -18.51 -6.95 -16.55
N PHE A 451 -18.61 -6.53 -17.81
CA PHE A 451 -19.36 -5.35 -18.22
C PHE A 451 -20.85 -5.68 -18.47
N GLU A 452 -21.71 -4.66 -18.45
CA GLU A 452 -23.16 -4.82 -18.64
C GLU A 452 -23.55 -5.42 -20.00
N ASP A 453 -22.72 -5.21 -21.03
CA ASP A 453 -22.90 -5.77 -22.38
C ASP A 453 -22.44 -7.23 -22.52
N GLY A 454 -22.07 -7.85 -21.38
CA GLY A 454 -21.66 -9.25 -21.26
C GLY A 454 -20.20 -9.51 -21.66
N ILE A 455 -19.43 -8.48 -22.00
CA ILE A 455 -17.99 -8.63 -22.28
C ILE A 455 -17.25 -8.91 -20.98
N ILE A 456 -16.36 -9.90 -21.01
CA ILE A 456 -15.52 -10.28 -19.86
C ILE A 456 -14.06 -10.02 -20.24
N LEU A 457 -13.45 -9.02 -19.60
CA LEU A 457 -12.03 -8.69 -19.77
C LEU A 457 -11.23 -9.38 -18.67
N THR A 458 -10.46 -10.40 -19.01
CA THR A 458 -9.60 -11.10 -18.04
C THR A 458 -8.16 -10.65 -18.18
N LEU A 459 -7.56 -10.29 -17.06
CA LEU A 459 -6.23 -9.73 -16.94
C LEU A 459 -5.42 -10.65 -16.04
N ASP A 460 -4.42 -11.29 -16.64
CA ASP A 460 -3.43 -12.04 -15.90
C ASP A 460 -2.34 -11.11 -15.39
N GLN A 461 -1.85 -11.40 -14.17
CA GLN A 461 -0.82 -10.59 -13.53
C GLN A 461 0.43 -10.48 -14.43
N GLU A 462 0.90 -11.59 -14.99
CA GLU A 462 2.11 -11.60 -15.82
C GLU A 462 1.95 -10.77 -17.10
N ASP A 463 0.81 -10.84 -17.80
CA ASP A 463 0.62 -10.16 -19.08
C ASP A 463 0.58 -8.62 -18.89
N LEU A 464 -0.33 -8.13 -18.05
CA LEU A 464 -0.54 -6.69 -17.90
C LEU A 464 0.62 -6.01 -17.16
N VAL A 465 1.09 -6.59 -16.05
CA VAL A 465 2.13 -5.96 -15.22
C VAL A 465 3.47 -5.99 -15.95
N LYS A 466 3.82 -7.08 -16.63
CA LYS A 466 5.07 -7.16 -17.40
C LYS A 466 5.05 -6.18 -18.57
N THR A 467 3.96 -6.11 -19.32
CA THR A 467 3.82 -5.17 -20.44
C THR A 467 4.00 -3.71 -19.98
N LEU A 468 3.41 -3.32 -18.85
CA LEU A 468 3.57 -1.96 -18.31
C LEU A 468 4.96 -1.75 -17.68
N ALA A 469 5.52 -2.75 -17.00
CA ALA A 469 6.87 -2.68 -16.45
C ALA A 469 7.94 -2.55 -17.54
N GLU A 470 7.80 -3.26 -18.66
CA GLU A 470 8.68 -3.15 -19.84
C GLU A 470 8.62 -1.76 -20.48
N LYS A 471 7.47 -1.07 -20.36
CA LYS A 471 7.29 0.34 -20.72
C LYS A 471 7.80 1.32 -19.64
N HIS A 472 8.54 0.82 -18.64
CA HIS A 472 9.06 1.56 -17.49
C HIS A 472 8.00 2.15 -16.56
N GLN A 473 6.81 1.53 -16.49
CA GLN A 473 5.69 1.97 -15.67
C GLN A 473 5.50 1.02 -14.47
N ALA A 474 6.52 0.90 -13.62
CA ALA A 474 6.47 0.03 -12.43
C ALA A 474 5.38 0.44 -11.42
N ALA A 475 4.98 1.71 -11.47
CA ALA A 475 3.86 2.29 -10.76
C ALA A 475 3.12 3.14 -11.81
N PRO A 476 2.16 2.56 -12.55
CA PRO A 476 1.51 3.26 -13.65
C PRO A 476 0.50 4.28 -13.13
N SER A 477 0.32 5.38 -13.86
CA SER A 477 -0.72 6.37 -13.58
C SER A 477 -2.13 5.87 -13.94
N GLU A 478 -3.15 6.58 -13.47
CA GLU A 478 -4.55 6.29 -13.79
C GLU A 478 -4.80 6.25 -15.30
N HIS A 479 -4.14 7.15 -16.05
CA HIS A 479 -4.20 7.19 -17.51
C HIS A 479 -3.54 5.98 -18.16
N GLN A 480 -2.33 5.60 -17.74
CA GLN A 480 -1.60 4.48 -18.33
C GLN A 480 -2.34 3.14 -18.17
N ILE A 481 -2.99 2.92 -17.03
CA ILE A 481 -3.82 1.73 -16.81
C ILE A 481 -5.03 1.74 -17.73
N LEU A 482 -5.77 2.85 -17.83
CA LEU A 482 -6.96 2.90 -18.69
C LEU A 482 -6.62 2.74 -20.17
N VAL A 483 -5.50 3.29 -20.65
CA VAL A 483 -5.02 3.06 -22.03
C VAL A 483 -4.80 1.57 -22.28
N ALA A 484 -4.11 0.87 -21.37
CA ALA A 484 -3.88 -0.57 -21.51
C ALA A 484 -5.17 -1.38 -21.47
N LEU A 485 -6.14 -0.98 -20.64
CA LEU A 485 -7.44 -1.64 -20.56
C LEU A 485 -8.30 -1.41 -21.82
N CYS A 486 -8.30 -0.20 -22.39
CA CYS A 486 -8.94 0.08 -23.67
C CYS A 486 -8.37 -0.83 -24.78
N GLN A 487 -7.04 -0.93 -24.87
CA GLN A 487 -6.36 -1.80 -25.85
C GLN A 487 -6.80 -3.27 -25.69
N LYS A 488 -6.75 -3.79 -24.46
CA LYS A 488 -7.16 -5.17 -24.17
C LYS A 488 -8.65 -5.42 -24.42
N ARG A 489 -9.51 -4.43 -24.16
CA ARG A 489 -10.93 -4.51 -24.53
C ARG A 489 -11.08 -4.66 -26.04
N ASP A 490 -10.40 -3.83 -26.82
CA ASP A 490 -10.54 -3.81 -28.28
C ASP A 490 -10.07 -5.14 -28.91
N GLU A 491 -9.03 -5.76 -28.35
CA GLU A 491 -8.60 -7.14 -28.68
C GLU A 491 -9.74 -8.15 -28.47
N VAL A 492 -10.38 -8.15 -27.29
CA VAL A 492 -11.45 -9.09 -26.93
C VAL A 492 -12.73 -8.88 -27.77
N VAL A 493 -13.07 -7.62 -28.07
CA VAL A 493 -14.25 -7.30 -28.89
C VAL A 493 -14.09 -7.81 -30.32
N GLY A 494 -12.86 -7.79 -30.86
CA GLY A 494 -12.56 -8.29 -32.21
C GLY A 494 -12.76 -9.80 -32.39
N GLU A 495 -12.68 -10.60 -31.33
CA GLU A 495 -12.80 -12.07 -31.39
C GLU A 495 -14.24 -12.58 -31.58
N ASN A 496 -15.26 -11.71 -31.59
CA ASN A 496 -16.69 -12.03 -31.76
C ASN A 496 -17.27 -13.10 -30.81
N ASN A 497 -16.56 -13.44 -29.74
CA ASN A 497 -16.96 -14.49 -28.81
C ASN A 497 -17.34 -13.86 -27.48
N LYS A 498 -18.65 -13.78 -27.19
CA LYS A 498 -19.17 -13.39 -25.87
C LYS A 498 -19.40 -14.64 -25.03
N PRO A 499 -18.40 -15.14 -24.26
CA PRO A 499 -18.61 -16.31 -23.43
C PRO A 499 -19.66 -16.00 -22.37
N SER A 500 -20.66 -16.88 -22.23
CA SER A 500 -21.53 -16.81 -21.05
C SER A 500 -20.70 -16.99 -19.78
N MET A 501 -21.08 -16.31 -18.69
CA MET A 501 -20.41 -16.44 -17.38
C MET A 501 -20.23 -17.91 -16.96
N LYS A 502 -21.24 -18.75 -17.22
CA LYS A 502 -21.17 -20.19 -16.96
C LYS A 502 -20.04 -20.88 -17.73
N ARG A 503 -19.85 -20.53 -19.01
CA ARG A 503 -18.76 -21.08 -19.85
C ARG A 503 -17.41 -20.59 -19.37
N PHE A 504 -17.30 -19.29 -19.05
CA PHE A 504 -16.11 -18.67 -18.49
C PHE A 504 -15.67 -19.36 -17.18
N LEU A 505 -16.54 -19.41 -16.17
CA LEU A 505 -16.23 -20.04 -14.88
C LEU A 505 -15.91 -21.53 -15.02
N LYS A 506 -16.63 -22.25 -15.89
CA LYS A 506 -16.36 -23.67 -16.15
C LYS A 506 -14.96 -23.87 -16.75
N LYS A 507 -14.49 -22.95 -17.61
CA LYS A 507 -13.13 -22.96 -18.15
C LYS A 507 -12.12 -22.75 -17.03
N SER A 508 -12.23 -21.67 -16.23
CA SER A 508 -11.29 -21.39 -15.13
C SER A 508 -11.18 -22.53 -14.12
N ILE A 509 -12.32 -23.12 -13.72
CA ILE A 509 -12.34 -24.29 -12.81
C ILE A 509 -11.67 -25.51 -13.44
N LYS A 510 -11.89 -25.74 -14.74
CA LYS A 510 -11.28 -26.87 -15.46
C LYS A 510 -9.77 -26.68 -15.55
N ASP A 511 -9.32 -25.49 -15.92
CA ASP A 511 -7.91 -25.17 -16.10
C ASP A 511 -7.16 -25.27 -14.76
N TRP A 512 -7.76 -24.81 -13.65
CA TRP A 512 -7.22 -25.00 -12.31
C TRP A 512 -7.07 -26.48 -11.91
N ARG A 513 -8.11 -27.28 -12.14
CA ARG A 513 -8.07 -28.72 -11.83
C ARG A 513 -7.09 -29.49 -12.71
N ASN A 514 -6.89 -29.05 -13.95
CA ASN A 514 -5.91 -29.63 -14.84
C ASN A 514 -4.48 -29.31 -14.38
N ARG A 515 -4.23 -28.06 -13.94
CA ARG A 515 -2.93 -27.66 -13.38
C ARG A 515 -2.63 -28.35 -12.04
N TYR A 516 -3.65 -28.56 -11.20
CA TYR A 516 -3.51 -29.16 -9.88
C TYR A 516 -4.52 -30.31 -9.67
N PRO A 517 -4.23 -31.52 -10.20
CA PRO A 517 -5.17 -32.65 -10.17
C PRO A 517 -5.44 -33.19 -8.77
N GLN A 518 -4.47 -33.05 -7.87
CA GLN A 518 -4.54 -33.55 -6.49
C GLN A 518 -4.94 -32.43 -5.52
N ASN A 519 -5.91 -32.72 -4.65
CA ASN A 519 -6.36 -31.84 -3.56
C ASN A 519 -6.73 -30.41 -3.98
N SER A 520 -7.27 -30.20 -5.19
CA SER A 520 -7.77 -28.89 -5.61
C SER A 520 -9.20 -28.64 -5.16
N SER A 521 -9.37 -27.55 -4.42
CA SER A 521 -10.65 -27.03 -3.94
C SER A 521 -10.99 -25.73 -4.68
N CYS A 522 -12.28 -25.43 -4.80
CA CYS A 522 -12.76 -24.19 -5.41
C CYS A 522 -13.83 -23.58 -4.51
N TYR A 523 -13.71 -22.29 -4.20
CA TYR A 523 -14.64 -21.53 -3.37
C TYR A 523 -15.01 -20.23 -4.07
N CYS A 524 -16.21 -19.72 -3.80
CA CYS A 524 -16.60 -18.38 -4.19
C CYS A 524 -16.93 -17.59 -2.93
N LEU A 525 -16.17 -16.52 -2.70
CA LEU A 525 -16.46 -15.49 -1.73
C LEU A 525 -17.20 -14.36 -2.44
N HIS A 526 -18.50 -14.29 -2.24
CA HIS A 526 -19.30 -13.17 -2.71
C HIS A 526 -19.22 -12.03 -1.69
N ILE A 527 -18.54 -10.95 -2.08
CA ILE A 527 -18.41 -9.75 -1.27
C ILE A 527 -19.70 -8.94 -1.47
N SER A 528 -20.59 -9.00 -0.49
CA SER A 528 -21.87 -8.30 -0.52
C SER A 528 -21.84 -7.08 0.39
N LYS A 529 -22.48 -6.01 -0.06
CA LYS A 529 -22.66 -4.76 0.68
C LYS A 529 -23.74 -4.86 1.74
N GLN A 530 -24.70 -5.78 1.56
CA GLN A 530 -25.80 -5.93 2.49
C GLN A 530 -25.33 -6.68 3.74
N ASN A 531 -25.40 -6.00 4.89
CA ASN A 531 -25.41 -6.66 6.19
C ASN A 531 -26.76 -7.36 6.39
N LYS A 532 -27.04 -8.41 5.61
CA LYS A 532 -28.04 -9.39 6.04
C LYS A 532 -27.45 -10.06 7.27
N ARG A 533 -27.99 -9.74 8.44
CA ARG A 533 -27.64 -10.43 9.70
C ARG A 533 -27.92 -11.91 9.49
N THR A 534 -26.88 -12.67 9.17
CA THR A 534 -26.93 -14.12 9.19
C THR A 534 -26.56 -14.58 10.59
N GLU A 535 -27.18 -15.65 11.07
CA GLU A 535 -26.78 -16.31 12.33
C GLU A 535 -25.33 -16.87 12.26
N LYS A 536 -24.77 -16.99 11.06
CA LYS A 536 -23.39 -17.44 10.85
C LYS A 536 -22.37 -16.32 11.16
N PRO A 537 -21.21 -16.68 11.75
CA PRO A 537 -20.13 -15.73 11.98
C PRO A 537 -19.64 -15.14 10.65
N SER A 538 -19.30 -13.85 10.65
CA SER A 538 -18.75 -13.19 9.46
C SER A 538 -17.34 -13.72 9.15
N LEU A 539 -16.88 -13.59 7.89
CA LEU A 539 -15.51 -13.98 7.52
C LEU A 539 -14.48 -13.29 8.42
N ILE A 540 -14.70 -12.00 8.65
CA ILE A 540 -13.82 -11.16 9.46
C ILE A 540 -13.79 -11.65 10.89
N ASP A 541 -14.95 -11.97 11.48
CA ASP A 541 -14.97 -12.54 12.82
C ASP A 541 -14.21 -13.86 12.87
N CYS A 542 -14.43 -14.78 11.92
CA CYS A 542 -13.67 -16.04 11.85
C CYS A 542 -12.15 -15.84 11.73
N ILE A 543 -11.70 -14.82 11.01
CA ILE A 543 -10.26 -14.51 10.84
C ILE A 543 -9.64 -14.01 12.15
N TYR A 544 -10.37 -13.17 12.91
CA TYR A 544 -9.88 -12.56 14.15
C TYR A 544 -10.21 -13.37 15.42
N SER A 545 -11.16 -14.31 15.39
CA SER A 545 -11.67 -14.99 16.58
C SER A 545 -10.95 -16.30 16.93
N ASN A 546 -9.93 -16.74 16.18
CA ASN A 546 -9.38 -18.09 16.35
C ASN A 546 -7.86 -18.19 16.14
N GLN A 547 -7.13 -18.58 17.19
CA GLN A 547 -5.81 -19.20 17.06
C GLN A 547 -5.89 -20.64 16.51
N SER A 548 -6.98 -21.37 16.79
CA SER A 548 -7.13 -22.78 16.38
C SER A 548 -7.38 -22.99 14.87
N VAL A 549 -7.93 -21.97 14.19
CA VAL A 549 -8.22 -22.00 12.74
C VAL A 549 -6.94 -21.83 11.92
N ALA A 550 -5.98 -21.02 12.39
CA ALA A 550 -4.69 -20.84 11.73
C ALA A 550 -3.80 -22.10 11.79
N GLN A 551 -3.98 -22.96 12.81
CA GLN A 551 -3.15 -24.16 12.99
C GLN A 551 -3.56 -25.36 12.10
N ARG A 552 -4.75 -25.33 11.49
CA ARG A 552 -5.12 -26.34 10.49
C ARG A 552 -4.49 -25.95 9.16
N SER A 553 -3.17 -26.14 9.04
CA SER A 553 -2.48 -25.95 7.76
C SER A 553 -3.13 -26.86 6.73
N THR A 554 -3.74 -26.25 5.71
CA THR A 554 -4.33 -26.99 4.60
C THR A 554 -3.30 -27.00 3.48
N SER A 555 -2.55 -28.10 3.37
CA SER A 555 -1.67 -28.33 2.21
C SER A 555 -2.44 -28.48 0.89
N ALA A 556 -3.79 -28.48 0.94
CA ALA A 556 -4.67 -28.54 -0.22
C ALA A 556 -4.48 -27.32 -1.13
N ASN A 557 -4.54 -27.50 -2.45
CA ASN A 557 -4.55 -26.39 -3.41
C ASN A 557 -5.94 -25.73 -3.44
N ALA A 558 -6.01 -24.40 -3.56
CA ALA A 558 -7.31 -23.71 -3.58
C ALA A 558 -7.40 -22.62 -4.66
N LEU A 559 -8.50 -22.64 -5.40
CA LEU A 559 -8.98 -21.55 -6.23
C LEU A 559 -10.09 -20.81 -5.48
N ILE A 560 -9.84 -19.55 -5.15
CA ILE A 560 -10.79 -18.69 -4.46
C ILE A 560 -11.25 -17.63 -5.46
N PHE A 561 -12.53 -17.67 -5.82
CA PHE A 561 -13.16 -16.58 -6.56
C PHE A 561 -13.59 -15.50 -5.57
N ALA A 562 -13.09 -14.29 -5.71
CA ALA A 562 -13.58 -13.12 -4.98
C ALA A 562 -14.50 -12.32 -5.90
N HIS A 563 -15.81 -12.46 -5.70
CA HIS A 563 -16.84 -11.85 -6.55
C HIS A 563 -17.41 -10.59 -5.88
N LEU A 564 -17.27 -9.44 -6.54
CA LEU A 564 -17.78 -8.16 -6.05
C LEU A 564 -18.37 -7.32 -7.20
N ALA A 565 -19.18 -6.33 -6.86
CA ALA A 565 -19.76 -5.40 -7.83
C ALA A 565 -19.40 -3.96 -7.47
N ILE A 566 -18.86 -3.21 -8.43
CA ILE A 566 -18.61 -1.77 -8.26
C ILE A 566 -19.94 -1.08 -7.98
N ARG A 567 -19.95 -0.19 -6.98
CA ARG A 567 -21.18 0.57 -6.69
C ARG A 567 -21.46 1.53 -7.84
N ASN A 568 -22.67 1.43 -8.38
CA ASN A 568 -23.24 2.45 -9.24
C ASN A 568 -24.06 3.41 -8.38
N ASP A 569 -24.14 4.64 -8.84
CA ASP A 569 -24.77 5.75 -8.12
C ASP A 569 -26.30 5.65 -8.15
N THR A 570 -26.85 4.82 -9.04
CA THR A 570 -28.27 4.86 -9.43
C THR A 570 -29.01 3.52 -9.38
N SER A 571 -28.35 2.38 -9.15
CA SER A 571 -28.99 1.06 -9.30
C SER A 571 -29.35 0.38 -7.97
N VAL A 572 -30.61 -0.02 -7.89
CA VAL A 572 -31.15 -0.98 -6.92
C VAL A 572 -30.37 -2.30 -7.08
N GLU A 573 -29.84 -2.83 -5.98
CA GLU A 573 -28.91 -3.96 -5.84
C GLU A 573 -29.41 -5.34 -6.37
N SER A 574 -30.43 -5.39 -7.23
CA SER A 574 -31.16 -6.62 -7.58
C SER A 574 -30.37 -7.61 -8.45
N ASP A 575 -29.32 -7.17 -9.14
CA ASP A 575 -28.64 -7.99 -10.15
C ASP A 575 -27.39 -8.76 -9.66
N ASN A 576 -26.81 -8.40 -8.51
CA ASN A 576 -25.60 -9.04 -7.99
C ASN A 576 -25.80 -10.53 -7.58
N CYS A 577 -27.05 -10.95 -7.36
CA CYS A 577 -27.39 -12.34 -7.05
C CYS A 577 -27.29 -13.28 -8.27
N LYS A 578 -27.24 -12.75 -9.50
CA LYS A 578 -27.26 -13.58 -10.72
C LYS A 578 -26.07 -14.52 -10.78
N TYR A 579 -24.86 -14.04 -10.46
CA TYR A 579 -23.63 -14.83 -10.58
C TYR A 579 -23.41 -15.82 -9.44
N ALA A 580 -23.85 -15.49 -8.22
CA ALA A 580 -23.86 -16.45 -7.10
C ALA A 580 -24.58 -17.75 -7.50
N SER A 581 -25.73 -17.65 -8.17
CA SER A 581 -26.46 -18.83 -8.67
C SER A 581 -25.68 -19.63 -9.73
N VAL A 582 -24.81 -19.00 -10.51
CA VAL A 582 -23.98 -19.68 -11.51
C VAL A 582 -22.91 -20.53 -10.83
N PHE A 583 -22.25 -20.01 -9.79
CA PHE A 583 -21.29 -20.76 -8.98
C PHE A 583 -21.93 -22.00 -8.35
N GLU A 584 -23.12 -21.84 -7.76
CA GLU A 584 -23.87 -22.95 -7.16
C GLU A 584 -24.23 -24.03 -8.19
N LYS A 585 -24.69 -23.63 -9.38
CA LYS A 585 -24.98 -24.55 -10.50
C LYS A 585 -23.73 -25.28 -10.99
N LEU A 586 -22.54 -24.70 -10.82
CA LEU A 586 -21.25 -25.35 -11.10
C LEU A 586 -20.75 -26.21 -9.93
N GLY A 587 -21.46 -26.21 -8.80
CA GLY A 587 -21.11 -26.95 -7.59
C GLY A 587 -19.96 -26.30 -6.81
N VAL A 588 -19.71 -25.01 -7.00
CA VAL A 588 -18.76 -24.22 -6.20
C VAL A 588 -19.49 -23.71 -4.96
N PRO A 589 -19.01 -23.99 -3.74
CA PRO A 589 -19.57 -23.39 -2.53
C PRO A 589 -19.47 -21.86 -2.61
N VAL A 590 -20.61 -21.18 -2.44
CA VAL A 590 -20.68 -19.72 -2.35
C VAL A 590 -20.84 -19.34 -0.88
N PHE A 591 -19.99 -18.43 -0.44
CA PHE A 591 -20.10 -17.81 0.87
C PHE A 591 -20.22 -16.30 0.67
N THR A 592 -21.27 -15.72 1.23
CA THR A 592 -21.49 -14.28 1.18
C THR A 592 -20.89 -13.66 2.44
N SER A 593 -20.01 -12.69 2.28
CA SER A 593 -19.45 -11.93 3.41
C SER A 593 -19.42 -10.45 3.07
N ASN A 594 -19.62 -9.63 4.09
CA ASN A 594 -19.16 -8.26 4.05
C ASN A 594 -17.73 -8.22 4.62
N ILE A 595 -16.79 -7.64 3.87
CA ILE A 595 -15.41 -7.43 4.34
C ILE A 595 -15.30 -6.06 5.02
N ILE A 596 -16.01 -5.05 4.51
CA ILE A 596 -15.98 -3.67 4.97
C ILE A 596 -17.35 -3.30 5.50
N GLN A 597 -17.48 -3.25 6.84
CA GLN A 597 -18.77 -3.21 7.52
C GLN A 597 -19.65 -1.98 7.20
N ASP A 598 -19.05 -0.89 6.69
CA ASP A 598 -19.76 0.34 6.30
C ASP A 598 -19.28 0.89 4.95
N ASP A 599 -19.71 0.24 3.87
CA ASP A 599 -19.33 0.61 2.50
C ASP A 599 -19.79 2.01 2.10
N SER A 600 -20.85 2.55 2.70
CA SER A 600 -21.42 3.85 2.33
C SER A 600 -20.40 4.99 2.48
N LEU A 601 -19.45 4.82 3.40
CA LEU A 601 -18.47 5.82 3.80
C LEU A 601 -17.12 5.71 3.09
N ASN A 602 -16.84 4.60 2.40
CA ASN A 602 -15.49 4.23 2.00
C ASN A 602 -15.34 4.26 0.48
N GLN A 603 -14.80 5.34 -0.10
CA GLN A 603 -14.63 5.42 -1.55
C GLN A 603 -13.72 4.31 -2.09
N ASP A 604 -12.70 3.87 -1.35
CA ASP A 604 -11.75 2.81 -1.74
C ASP A 604 -12.10 1.41 -1.21
N ALA A 605 -13.39 1.14 -0.96
CA ALA A 605 -13.86 -0.11 -0.38
C ALA A 605 -13.50 -1.34 -1.24
N GLU A 606 -13.79 -1.32 -2.54
CA GLU A 606 -13.57 -2.46 -3.42
C GLU A 606 -12.09 -2.88 -3.46
N ALA A 607 -11.20 -1.90 -3.61
CA ALA A 607 -9.75 -2.11 -3.65
C ALA A 607 -9.19 -2.57 -2.30
N SER A 608 -9.70 -2.00 -1.20
CA SER A 608 -9.31 -2.37 0.16
C SER A 608 -9.77 -3.79 0.50
N ALA A 609 -10.96 -4.20 0.08
CA ALA A 609 -11.47 -5.56 0.28
C ALA A 609 -10.56 -6.59 -0.39
N ILE A 610 -10.16 -6.35 -1.65
CA ILE A 610 -9.21 -7.22 -2.36
C ILE A 610 -7.83 -7.23 -1.70
N THR A 611 -7.33 -6.06 -1.29
CA THR A 611 -6.05 -5.95 -0.56
C THR A 611 -6.08 -6.76 0.73
N MET A 612 -7.19 -6.71 1.47
CA MET A 612 -7.36 -7.49 2.69
C MET A 612 -7.46 -9.00 2.43
N LEU A 613 -8.14 -9.44 1.38
CA LEU A 613 -8.17 -10.86 1.03
C LEU A 613 -6.78 -11.40 0.70
N GLN A 614 -5.99 -10.63 -0.05
CA GLN A 614 -4.60 -10.98 -0.31
C GLN A 614 -3.81 -11.04 1.00
N HIS A 615 -3.92 -10.01 1.84
CA HIS A 615 -3.25 -9.95 3.12
C HIS A 615 -3.58 -11.15 4.02
N PHE A 616 -4.87 -11.50 4.15
CA PHE A 616 -5.31 -12.67 4.91
C PHE A 616 -4.81 -13.98 4.33
N GLU A 617 -4.67 -14.10 3.01
CA GLU A 617 -4.12 -15.29 2.38
C GLU A 617 -2.60 -15.39 2.56
N TYR A 618 -1.86 -14.28 2.44
CA TYR A 618 -0.42 -14.27 2.77
C TYR A 618 -0.16 -14.64 4.22
N GLN A 619 -1.08 -14.26 5.10
CA GLN A 619 -1.11 -14.64 6.51
C GLN A 619 -1.65 -16.06 6.76
N GLN A 620 -2.02 -16.79 5.70
CA GLN A 620 -2.59 -18.14 5.74
C GLN A 620 -3.87 -18.26 6.58
N ARG A 621 -4.62 -17.16 6.71
CA ARG A 621 -5.86 -17.07 7.50
C ARG A 621 -7.13 -17.16 6.66
N LEU A 622 -7.07 -16.74 5.40
CA LEU A 622 -8.27 -16.65 4.55
C LEU A 622 -8.90 -18.02 4.28
N LEU A 623 -8.17 -18.98 3.73
CA LEU A 623 -8.74 -20.30 3.41
C LEU A 623 -9.27 -21.04 4.65
N PRO A 624 -8.56 -21.12 5.78
CA PRO A 624 -9.12 -21.70 7.01
C PRO A 624 -10.40 -21.01 7.49
N ALA A 625 -10.49 -19.69 7.39
CA ALA A 625 -11.72 -18.95 7.72
C ALA A 625 -12.87 -19.30 6.76
N ILE A 626 -12.61 -19.42 5.45
CA ILE A 626 -13.60 -19.89 4.48
C ILE A 626 -14.11 -21.29 4.85
N TYR A 627 -13.21 -22.21 5.23
CA TYR A 627 -13.61 -23.56 5.68
C TYR A 627 -14.51 -23.52 6.92
N ALA A 628 -14.18 -22.68 7.90
CA ALA A 628 -14.98 -22.49 9.11
C ALA A 628 -16.39 -21.96 8.77
N CYS A 629 -16.48 -21.00 7.84
CA CYS A 629 -17.75 -20.41 7.40
C CYS A 629 -18.63 -21.37 6.58
N VAL A 630 -18.02 -22.23 5.75
CA VAL A 630 -18.75 -23.19 4.89
C VAL A 630 -19.19 -24.43 5.68
N GLY A 631 -18.47 -24.78 6.74
CA GLY A 631 -18.70 -25.95 7.58
C GLY A 631 -18.22 -27.27 6.92
N PRO A 632 -17.66 -28.22 7.69
CA PRO A 632 -17.17 -29.50 7.16
C PRO A 632 -18.30 -30.36 6.56
N GLU A 633 -19.50 -30.26 7.13
CA GLU A 633 -20.67 -31.05 6.70
C GLU A 633 -21.12 -30.72 5.28
N THR A 634 -21.08 -29.45 4.87
CA THR A 634 -21.59 -29.05 3.54
C THR A 634 -20.76 -29.64 2.41
N TYR A 635 -19.44 -29.79 2.62
CA TYR A 635 -18.53 -30.34 1.62
C TYR A 635 -18.62 -31.86 1.55
N GLU A 636 -18.51 -32.55 2.69
CA GLU A 636 -18.56 -34.02 2.71
C GLU A 636 -19.96 -34.56 2.38
N ARG A 637 -21.03 -33.90 2.83
CA ARG A 637 -22.41 -34.30 2.48
C ARG A 637 -22.70 -34.13 0.99
N LYS A 638 -22.22 -33.05 0.34
CA LYS A 638 -22.35 -32.89 -1.13
C LYS A 638 -21.50 -33.92 -1.89
N LYS A 639 -20.29 -34.23 -1.40
CA LYS A 639 -19.42 -35.26 -1.98
C LYS A 639 -20.03 -36.67 -1.86
N GLN A 640 -20.67 -36.96 -0.73
CA GLN A 640 -21.39 -38.21 -0.48
C GLN A 640 -22.65 -38.33 -1.35
N GLN A 641 -23.49 -37.30 -1.42
CA GLN A 641 -24.65 -37.26 -2.32
C GLN A 641 -24.26 -37.45 -3.80
N LYS A 642 -23.12 -36.89 -4.22
CA LYS A 642 -22.63 -37.06 -5.61
C LYS A 642 -22.12 -38.48 -5.88
N ARG A 643 -21.50 -39.14 -4.89
CA ARG A 643 -21.11 -40.55 -4.95
C ARG A 643 -22.33 -41.46 -5.03
N GLU A 644 -23.36 -41.19 -4.24
CA GLU A 644 -24.63 -41.93 -4.25
C GLU A 644 -25.39 -41.74 -5.57
N GLY A 645 -25.50 -40.50 -6.08
CA GLY A 645 -26.13 -40.23 -7.37
C GLY A 645 -25.45 -40.93 -8.56
N ARG A 646 -24.11 -41.01 -8.57
CA ARG A 646 -23.34 -41.78 -9.58
C ARG A 646 -23.59 -43.28 -9.48
N LYS A 647 -23.66 -43.83 -8.26
CA LYS A 647 -24.01 -45.25 -8.04
C LYS A 647 -25.42 -45.54 -8.57
N SER A 648 -26.39 -44.67 -8.31
CA SER A 648 -27.78 -44.82 -8.79
C SER A 648 -27.90 -44.73 -10.32
N LYS A 649 -27.15 -43.82 -10.97
CA LYS A 649 -27.15 -43.69 -12.44
C LYS A 649 -26.51 -44.91 -13.12
N LYS A 650 -25.38 -45.40 -12.58
CA LYS A 650 -24.72 -46.63 -13.07
C LYS A 650 -25.60 -47.85 -12.90
N LYS A 651 -26.37 -47.93 -11.79
CA LYS A 651 -27.35 -48.99 -11.53
C LYS A 651 -28.54 -48.95 -12.51
N LYS A 652 -29.03 -47.74 -12.86
CA LYS A 652 -30.07 -47.56 -13.90
C LYS A 652 -29.58 -47.93 -15.31
N GLU A 653 -28.36 -47.55 -15.69
CA GLU A 653 -27.76 -47.95 -16.97
C GLU A 653 -27.53 -49.47 -17.06
N SER A 654 -27.04 -50.10 -15.98
CA SER A 654 -26.89 -51.56 -15.95
C SER A 654 -28.23 -52.31 -15.98
N ALA A 655 -29.28 -51.74 -15.39
CA ALA A 655 -30.62 -52.32 -15.44
C ALA A 655 -31.26 -52.17 -16.84
N LYS A 656 -30.99 -51.05 -17.53
CA LYS A 656 -31.44 -50.84 -18.91
C LYS A 656 -30.75 -51.82 -19.88
N LYS A 657 -29.43 -52.01 -19.76
CA LYS A 657 -28.65 -52.99 -20.54
C LYS A 657 -29.00 -54.47 -20.26
N ARG A 658 -29.77 -54.77 -19.21
CA ARG A 658 -30.28 -56.13 -18.93
C ARG A 658 -31.69 -56.36 -19.47
N LYS A 659 -32.37 -55.29 -19.90
CA LYS A 659 -33.72 -55.34 -20.48
C LYS A 659 -33.70 -55.28 -22.01
N GLU A 660 -32.68 -54.66 -22.58
CA GLU A 660 -32.23 -54.87 -23.97
C GLU A 660 -31.45 -56.18 -24.05
#